data_AF-A0A849HXT4-F1
#
_entry.id   AF-A0A849HXT4-F1
#
_cell.length_a   1.000
_cell.length_b   1.000
_cell.length_c   1.000
_cell.angle_alpha   90.00
_cell.angle_beta   90.00
_cell.angle_gamma   90.00
#
_symmetry.space_group_name_H-M   'P 1'
#
loop_
_entity.id
_entity.type
_entity.pdbx_description
1 polymer ?
#
loop_
_entity_poly.entity_id
_entity_poly.type
_entity_poly.pdbx_seq_one_letter_code
_entity_poly.pdbx_strand_id
1 'polypeptide(L)'
;MPTIGQLPPATSVSDTDELAIFQNGQTLSATRAQLLAGVQTALTLPQNSLLGGVGPGTAVPVPITIGANLALAGTTLSAAASPFEIPALASGLPPGAGDVVPLGQAGTNVGVSYANFMGAMGGVPGLPGGALVAMASGATTVRTIAALAANAVAIEDFGAKGDGVTDDSAALLAAVASGAPVRLGAKTYAIAGECDITGAACTLLGVPGLTIVTRPAQSKLGSSAAAAWMNIATAALYIDGIIFDANAALTTNTFSVLVQPGCVKSIVTRCVFKNAKGQGNGSGLCYLASDPAITQHHISDCEFAANAVHGLYIQAVDALSVTNCRGHDNGGNGIHVDSQDPSFTLKIRGVQILGNTCWNNTCGITVGNFNATNIPVVPFTYGNSNPDVLGAVVSGNNCYANRGYGIFMSGRNILIAGNLCANNSSITGGGAGILCDTGYCKITGNMVTGASSFGIDCGGAIYTEVDSNYINGALNGLNIGGGQNCTARSNFIQDCTGSSISVQNVESNGNGDNFGLACTGLSIIGNWINYSGGAIGILIRDGAQNTLVADNIIVGDAGANLTNALSAYTDSLTLRGNLLNFTPRWPVNPALVGGVYTLTVPDIVDAVSISQSSQPVGGILTAQAGLAAGQVTFIKMLDTGVGYTTATVTINGTGTGAAAFPWISNGRIIGVQMTSFGSGYGPGTTVSITGNGGGATAAAQVGLPVLQNRELAIDCLAPVTFAAAGAVPAQSNWTGAPISIPAGASIDWVGNNGGWRAARFSQSDYVSPSGDGSLTLKTQAGDISLHPAGAGGVRIISDTEVTGALELIGRGSPQNSVSAPAGSTFRNLNGGVGSTFWVSQAAGAANWVAVA
;
A
#
# COMPACT_ATOMS: atom_id res chain seq x y z
N MET A 1 -115.06 -1.79 76.51
CA MET A 1 -114.61 -3.09 75.97
C MET A 1 -113.53 -2.80 74.94
N PRO A 2 -112.41 -3.55 74.90
CA PRO A 2 -111.38 -3.34 73.89
C PRO A 2 -112.00 -3.42 72.48
N THR A 3 -111.65 -2.48 71.62
CA THR A 3 -112.06 -2.48 70.20
C THR A 3 -111.31 -3.60 69.46
N ILE A 4 -111.84 -4.13 68.37
CA ILE A 4 -111.31 -5.33 67.69
C ILE A 4 -109.84 -5.21 67.24
N GLY A 5 -109.32 -3.98 67.07
CA GLY A 5 -107.91 -3.69 66.80
C GLY A 5 -106.99 -3.69 68.04
N GLN A 6 -107.52 -3.96 69.23
CA GLN A 6 -106.79 -4.02 70.51
C GLN A 6 -106.62 -5.45 71.04
N LEU A 7 -107.06 -6.47 70.30
CA LEU A 7 -106.81 -7.88 70.61
C LEU A 7 -105.47 -8.31 69.97
N PRO A 8 -104.66 -9.15 70.65
CA PRO A 8 -103.46 -9.74 70.04
C PRO A 8 -103.82 -10.52 68.77
N PRO A 9 -102.97 -10.52 67.71
CA PRO A 9 -103.17 -11.39 66.56
C PRO A 9 -103.20 -12.85 67.02
N ALA A 10 -104.24 -13.61 66.64
CA ALA A 10 -104.25 -15.04 66.86
C ALA A 10 -103.11 -15.67 66.03
N THR A 11 -102.11 -16.23 66.70
CA THR A 11 -100.96 -16.88 66.03
C THR A 11 -101.31 -18.25 65.44
N SER A 12 -102.47 -18.79 65.79
CA SER A 12 -103.12 -19.95 65.17
C SER A 12 -104.62 -19.92 65.49
N VAL A 13 -105.46 -20.35 64.54
CA VAL A 13 -106.91 -20.51 64.75
C VAL A 13 -107.32 -21.98 64.59
N SER A 14 -108.07 -22.50 65.56
CA SER A 14 -108.70 -23.83 65.56
C SER A 14 -109.92 -23.85 64.64
N ASP A 15 -110.29 -25.03 64.16
CA ASP A 15 -111.53 -25.27 63.41
C ASP A 15 -112.81 -25.01 64.23
N THR A 16 -112.68 -24.96 65.55
CA THR A 16 -113.74 -24.58 66.49
C THR A 16 -113.77 -23.10 66.84
N ASP A 17 -112.81 -22.29 66.37
CA ASP A 17 -112.78 -20.88 66.73
C ASP A 17 -113.96 -20.15 66.08
N GLU A 18 -114.71 -19.45 66.92
CA GLU A 18 -115.89 -18.70 66.51
C GLU A 18 -115.50 -17.30 66.01
N LEU A 19 -115.84 -17.01 64.77
CA LEU A 19 -115.70 -15.70 64.15
C LEU A 19 -117.06 -15.02 64.13
N ALA A 20 -117.10 -13.75 64.54
CA ALA A 20 -118.29 -12.93 64.39
C ALA A 20 -118.52 -12.64 62.91
N ILE A 21 -119.68 -13.03 62.41
CA ILE A 21 -120.16 -12.71 61.06
C ILE A 21 -121.40 -11.82 61.19
N PHE A 22 -121.56 -10.88 60.25
CA PHE A 22 -122.71 -9.98 60.24
C PHE A 22 -123.58 -10.29 59.02
N GLN A 23 -124.82 -10.73 59.26
CA GLN A 23 -125.77 -11.05 58.20
C GLN A 23 -127.18 -10.62 58.61
N ASN A 24 -127.92 -9.99 57.69
CA ASN A 24 -129.30 -9.52 57.90
C ASN A 24 -129.52 -8.65 59.14
N GLY A 25 -128.55 -7.79 59.47
CA GLY A 25 -128.68 -6.83 60.58
C GLY A 25 -128.46 -7.44 61.97
N GLN A 26 -128.05 -8.70 62.07
CA GLN A 26 -127.65 -9.35 63.33
C GLN A 26 -126.21 -9.87 63.26
N THR A 27 -125.51 -9.84 64.40
CA THR A 27 -124.21 -10.48 64.59
C THR A 27 -124.42 -11.92 65.03
N LEU A 28 -123.88 -12.87 64.27
CA LEU A 28 -123.89 -14.30 64.53
C LEU A 28 -122.45 -14.79 64.72
N SER A 29 -122.25 -15.97 65.31
CA SER A 29 -120.96 -16.65 65.27
C SER A 29 -120.98 -17.83 64.29
N ALA A 30 -119.90 -17.99 63.53
CA ALA A 30 -119.63 -19.15 62.71
C ALA A 30 -118.23 -19.69 63.04
N THR A 31 -118.06 -21.01 63.09
CA THR A 31 -116.73 -21.56 63.32
C THR A 31 -115.88 -21.44 62.05
N ARG A 32 -114.55 -21.39 62.21
CA ARG A 32 -113.61 -21.42 61.08
C ARG A 32 -113.87 -22.62 60.15
N ALA A 33 -114.19 -23.80 60.68
CA ALA A 33 -114.53 -24.96 59.86
C ALA A 33 -115.78 -24.76 59.00
N GLN A 34 -116.80 -24.05 59.52
CA GLN A 34 -118.03 -23.75 58.76
C GLN A 34 -117.76 -22.78 57.61
N LEU A 35 -116.81 -21.85 57.76
CA LEU A 35 -116.36 -20.95 56.70
C LEU A 35 -115.46 -21.65 55.66
N LEU A 36 -114.65 -22.62 56.07
CA LEU A 36 -113.69 -23.32 55.19
C LEU A 36 -114.26 -24.54 54.45
N ALA A 37 -115.40 -25.08 54.87
CA ALA A 37 -116.06 -26.22 54.21
C ALA A 37 -116.45 -25.96 52.73
N GLY A 38 -116.44 -24.71 52.27
CA GLY A 38 -116.69 -24.30 50.89
C GLY A 38 -115.45 -23.90 50.07
N VAL A 39 -114.22 -24.04 50.61
CA VAL A 39 -112.99 -23.57 49.96
C VAL A 39 -112.14 -24.76 49.50
N GLN A 40 -112.07 -25.01 48.19
CA GLN A 40 -111.30 -26.10 47.61
C GLN A 40 -109.78 -25.81 47.71
N THR A 41 -109.03 -26.63 48.44
CA THR A 41 -107.62 -26.37 48.81
C THR A 41 -106.56 -26.98 47.87
N ALA A 42 -106.93 -27.50 46.69
CA ALA A 42 -105.95 -27.99 45.71
C ALA A 42 -106.44 -27.95 44.26
N LEU A 43 -105.58 -27.50 43.36
CA LEU A 43 -105.73 -27.60 41.91
C LEU A 43 -104.81 -28.72 41.40
N THR A 44 -105.38 -29.85 40.97
CA THR A 44 -104.60 -30.96 40.40
C THR A 44 -104.70 -30.91 38.86
N LEU A 45 -103.57 -30.79 38.18
CA LEU A 45 -103.48 -30.87 36.71
C LEU A 45 -103.20 -32.31 36.27
N PRO A 46 -103.96 -32.88 35.31
CA PRO A 46 -103.66 -34.17 34.72
C PRO A 46 -102.35 -34.16 33.92
N GLN A 47 -101.67 -35.31 33.87
CA GLN A 47 -100.47 -35.49 33.04
C GLN A 47 -100.77 -35.14 31.57
N ASN A 48 -99.91 -34.32 30.96
CA ASN A 48 -100.01 -33.72 29.61
C ASN A 48 -100.91 -32.48 29.44
N SER A 49 -101.03 -31.60 30.45
CA SER A 49 -101.69 -30.30 30.30
C SER A 49 -100.76 -29.11 30.61
N LEU A 50 -100.84 -28.05 29.79
CA LEU A 50 -100.08 -26.79 29.93
C LEU A 50 -101.05 -25.63 30.23
N LEU A 51 -100.66 -24.69 31.10
CA LEU A 51 -101.43 -23.49 31.39
C LEU A 51 -101.42 -22.54 30.18
N GLY A 52 -102.54 -22.46 29.47
CA GLY A 52 -102.82 -21.43 28.47
C GLY A 52 -103.52 -20.23 29.10
N GLY A 53 -103.03 -19.02 28.85
CA GLY A 53 -103.61 -17.80 29.40
C GLY A 53 -105.07 -17.60 28.97
N VAL A 54 -105.96 -17.33 29.94
CA VAL A 54 -107.31 -16.84 29.69
C VAL A 54 -107.31 -15.31 29.81
N GLY A 55 -107.55 -14.62 28.70
CA GLY A 55 -108.03 -13.24 28.76
C GLY A 55 -109.44 -13.19 29.39
N PRO A 56 -109.90 -12.02 29.87
CA PRO A 56 -111.18 -11.91 30.56
C PRO A 56 -112.36 -12.21 29.61
N GLY A 57 -113.05 -13.33 29.84
CA GLY A 57 -114.23 -13.73 29.08
C GLY A 57 -114.24 -15.22 28.76
N THR A 58 -115.44 -15.82 28.71
CA THR A 58 -115.71 -17.25 28.48
C THR A 58 -115.36 -17.72 27.06
N ALA A 59 -114.12 -17.56 26.63
CA ALA A 59 -113.59 -18.10 25.38
C ALA A 59 -112.86 -19.43 25.60
N VAL A 60 -112.95 -20.31 24.60
CA VAL A 60 -112.29 -21.62 24.52
C VAL A 60 -110.75 -21.43 24.61
N PRO A 61 -109.98 -22.31 25.29
CA PRO A 61 -108.54 -22.18 25.41
C PRO A 61 -107.83 -22.03 24.06
N VAL A 62 -107.01 -20.99 23.91
CA VAL A 62 -106.20 -20.78 22.70
C VAL A 62 -104.93 -21.65 22.78
N PRO A 63 -104.60 -22.46 21.76
CA PRO A 63 -103.36 -23.23 21.73
C PRO A 63 -102.14 -22.28 21.75
N ILE A 64 -101.24 -22.46 22.72
CA ILE A 64 -99.91 -21.85 22.65
C ILE A 64 -99.12 -22.62 21.59
N THR A 65 -98.92 -22.00 20.43
CA THR A 65 -98.06 -22.56 19.39
C THR A 65 -96.62 -22.24 19.76
N ILE A 66 -95.87 -23.23 20.25
CA ILE A 66 -94.41 -23.12 20.33
C ILE A 66 -93.87 -23.08 18.89
N GLY A 67 -92.99 -22.12 18.58
CA GLY A 67 -92.49 -21.93 17.22
C GLY A 67 -91.89 -23.22 16.65
N ALA A 68 -91.93 -23.38 15.32
CA ALA A 68 -91.70 -24.66 14.60
C ALA A 68 -90.38 -25.40 14.94
N ASN A 69 -89.43 -24.75 15.61
CA ASN A 69 -88.13 -25.30 15.98
C ASN A 69 -88.00 -25.65 17.47
N LEU A 70 -89.08 -25.55 18.26
CA LEU A 70 -89.14 -25.90 19.68
C LEU A 70 -90.09 -27.08 19.88
N ALA A 71 -89.61 -28.14 20.53
CA ALA A 71 -90.36 -29.30 20.94
C ALA A 71 -90.44 -29.34 22.48
N LEU A 72 -91.64 -29.49 23.02
CA LEU A 72 -91.85 -29.73 24.45
C LEU A 72 -92.12 -31.23 24.64
N ALA A 73 -91.19 -31.97 25.25
CA ALA A 73 -91.34 -33.39 25.56
C ALA A 73 -91.25 -33.59 27.07
N GLY A 74 -92.36 -33.99 27.69
CA GLY A 74 -92.46 -34.03 29.15
C GLY A 74 -92.33 -32.63 29.76
N THR A 75 -91.40 -32.43 30.70
CA THR A 75 -91.10 -31.13 31.33
C THR A 75 -89.97 -30.35 30.64
N THR A 76 -89.44 -30.85 29.53
CA THR A 76 -88.26 -30.27 28.87
C THR A 76 -88.67 -29.62 27.56
N LEU A 77 -88.46 -28.31 27.47
CA LEU A 77 -88.52 -27.57 26.20
C LEU A 77 -87.14 -27.66 25.53
N SER A 78 -87.06 -28.33 24.39
CA SER A 78 -85.83 -28.52 23.61
C SER A 78 -86.00 -27.98 22.18
N ALA A 79 -84.92 -27.54 21.55
CA ALA A 79 -84.96 -27.16 20.13
C ALA A 79 -84.76 -28.40 19.25
N ALA A 80 -85.56 -28.57 18.21
CA ALA A 80 -85.57 -29.77 17.37
C ALA A 80 -84.54 -29.76 16.22
N ALA A 81 -83.81 -28.65 16.00
CA ALA A 81 -82.82 -28.56 14.93
C ALA A 81 -81.54 -27.84 15.37
N SER A 82 -80.40 -28.49 15.08
CA SER A 82 -79.06 -27.92 15.08
C SER A 82 -78.65 -27.62 13.63
N PRO A 83 -77.95 -26.51 13.32
CA PRO A 83 -77.50 -25.44 14.21
C PRO A 83 -78.35 -24.15 14.13
N PHE A 84 -78.24 -23.35 15.19
CA PHE A 84 -78.85 -22.02 15.35
C PHE A 84 -78.10 -21.00 14.45
N GLU A 85 -78.60 -20.72 13.24
CA GLU A 85 -78.07 -19.60 12.43
C GLU A 85 -78.70 -18.28 12.89
N ILE A 86 -77.91 -17.46 13.58
CA ILE A 86 -78.23 -16.02 13.72
C ILE A 86 -77.93 -15.39 12.36
N PRO A 87 -78.90 -14.73 11.70
CA PRO A 87 -78.65 -14.01 10.44
C PRO A 87 -77.45 -13.08 10.61
N ALA A 88 -76.56 -13.03 9.61
CA ALA A 88 -75.38 -12.16 9.64
C ALA A 88 -75.77 -10.76 10.11
N LEU A 89 -75.26 -10.37 11.29
CA LEU A 89 -75.47 -9.04 11.84
C LEU A 89 -74.89 -8.01 10.86
N ALA A 90 -75.57 -6.89 10.68
CA ALA A 90 -75.06 -5.79 9.87
C ALA A 90 -73.68 -5.35 10.40
N SER A 91 -72.78 -4.91 9.51
CA SER A 91 -71.46 -4.42 9.90
C SER A 91 -71.60 -3.28 10.93
N GLY A 92 -71.16 -3.52 12.17
CA GLY A 92 -71.22 -2.52 13.24
C GLY A 92 -70.31 -1.32 12.96
N LEU A 93 -70.68 -0.15 13.49
CA LEU A 93 -69.78 1.01 13.55
C LEU A 93 -68.65 0.71 14.55
N PRO A 94 -67.42 1.21 14.33
CA PRO A 94 -66.36 1.13 15.34
C PRO A 94 -66.85 1.72 16.68
N PRO A 95 -66.72 0.99 17.81
CA PRO A 95 -67.21 1.48 19.09
C PRO A 95 -66.50 2.77 19.52
N GLY A 96 -67.26 3.72 20.04
CA GLY A 96 -66.73 4.90 20.74
C GLY A 96 -66.04 4.50 22.05
N ALA A 97 -65.14 5.37 22.54
CA ALA A 97 -64.35 5.09 23.76
C ALA A 97 -65.20 4.74 25.01
N GLY A 98 -66.41 5.30 25.11
CA GLY A 98 -67.36 5.05 26.20
C GLY A 98 -68.31 3.85 25.98
N ASP A 99 -68.32 3.26 24.79
CA ASP A 99 -69.21 2.14 24.47
C ASP A 99 -68.83 0.91 25.29
N VAL A 100 -69.82 0.14 25.73
CA VAL A 100 -69.59 -0.99 26.65
C VAL A 100 -69.42 -2.29 25.87
N VAL A 101 -68.29 -2.96 26.08
CA VAL A 101 -68.00 -4.31 25.60
C VAL A 101 -68.41 -5.31 26.69
N PRO A 102 -69.37 -6.20 26.44
CA PRO A 102 -69.72 -7.26 27.38
C PRO A 102 -68.63 -8.35 27.37
N LEU A 103 -68.14 -8.72 28.55
CA LEU A 103 -67.15 -9.76 28.77
C LEU A 103 -67.67 -10.75 29.82
N GLY A 104 -67.40 -12.04 29.62
CA GLY A 104 -67.60 -13.05 30.67
C GLY A 104 -66.39 -13.06 31.61
N GLN A 105 -66.59 -12.69 32.88
CA GLN A 105 -65.55 -12.76 33.92
C GLN A 105 -66.09 -13.48 35.16
N ALA A 106 -65.33 -14.49 35.63
CA ALA A 106 -65.64 -15.28 36.83
C ALA A 106 -67.07 -15.89 36.84
N GLY A 107 -67.57 -16.31 35.67
CA GLY A 107 -68.92 -16.90 35.54
C GLY A 107 -70.07 -15.89 35.48
N THR A 108 -69.77 -14.59 35.37
CA THR A 108 -70.77 -13.50 35.23
C THR A 108 -70.45 -12.62 34.02
N ASN A 109 -71.46 -11.97 33.44
CA ASN A 109 -71.26 -11.00 32.36
C ASN A 109 -71.03 -9.61 32.95
N VAL A 110 -69.89 -9.01 32.65
CA VAL A 110 -69.52 -7.64 33.06
C VAL A 110 -69.35 -6.77 31.82
N GLY A 111 -69.81 -5.52 31.91
CA GLY A 111 -69.59 -4.53 30.85
C GLY A 111 -68.36 -3.69 31.17
N VAL A 112 -67.39 -3.63 30.27
CA VAL A 112 -66.24 -2.71 30.36
C VAL A 112 -66.31 -1.70 29.22
N SER A 113 -65.90 -0.45 29.44
CA SER A 113 -65.83 0.50 28.32
C SER A 113 -64.81 0.02 27.27
N TYR A 114 -65.03 0.35 26.01
CA TYR A 114 -64.14 0.00 24.91
C TYR A 114 -62.74 0.57 25.15
N ALA A 115 -62.63 1.77 25.72
CA ALA A 115 -61.35 2.33 26.16
C ALA A 115 -60.65 1.47 27.23
N ASN A 116 -61.37 0.99 28.24
CA ASN A 116 -60.80 0.13 29.28
C ASN A 116 -60.45 -1.26 28.72
N PHE A 117 -61.28 -1.80 27.83
CA PHE A 117 -61.01 -3.06 27.13
C PHE A 117 -59.72 -2.97 26.31
N MET A 118 -59.61 -1.97 25.43
CA MET A 118 -58.42 -1.76 24.60
C MET A 118 -57.19 -1.38 25.45
N GLY A 119 -57.37 -0.65 26.55
CA GLY A 119 -56.30 -0.33 27.50
C GLY A 119 -55.75 -1.58 28.21
N ALA A 120 -56.62 -2.55 28.52
CA ALA A 120 -56.23 -3.81 29.14
C ALA A 120 -55.61 -4.81 28.15
N MET A 121 -55.89 -4.69 26.84
CA MET A 121 -55.32 -5.58 25.82
C MET A 121 -53.79 -5.57 25.78
N GLY A 122 -53.14 -4.46 26.17
CA GLY A 122 -51.68 -4.38 26.28
C GLY A 122 -51.08 -5.32 27.34
N GLY A 123 -51.88 -5.83 28.27
CA GLY A 123 -51.45 -6.76 29.33
C GLY A 123 -51.75 -8.23 29.05
N VAL A 124 -52.35 -8.58 27.90
CA VAL A 124 -52.69 -9.97 27.55
C VAL A 124 -51.47 -10.69 26.96
N PRO A 125 -50.89 -11.70 27.65
CA PRO A 125 -49.75 -12.44 27.11
C PRO A 125 -50.12 -13.21 25.84
N GLY A 126 -49.24 -13.22 24.83
CA GLY A 126 -49.40 -14.04 23.63
C GLY A 126 -50.34 -13.49 22.55
N LEU A 127 -50.75 -12.22 22.63
CA LEU A 127 -51.56 -11.59 21.58
C LEU A 127 -50.75 -11.50 20.25
N PRO A 128 -51.24 -12.06 19.12
CA PRO A 128 -50.54 -12.01 17.84
C PRO A 128 -50.66 -10.62 17.18
N GLY A 129 -49.88 -9.65 17.68
CA GLY A 129 -49.91 -8.26 17.24
C GLY A 129 -49.33 -7.99 15.84
N GLY A 130 -48.75 -9.00 15.17
CA GLY A 130 -48.05 -8.81 13.89
C GLY A 130 -48.90 -8.22 12.77
N ALA A 131 -50.21 -8.48 12.77
CA ALA A 131 -51.15 -7.95 11.78
C ALA A 131 -51.63 -6.52 12.08
N LEU A 132 -51.36 -6.00 13.29
CA LEU A 132 -51.65 -4.61 13.61
C LEU A 132 -50.86 -3.71 12.68
N VAL A 133 -51.45 -2.58 12.31
CA VAL A 133 -50.80 -1.61 11.43
C VAL A 133 -50.27 -0.42 12.23
N ALA A 134 -49.10 0.07 11.84
CA ALA A 134 -48.47 1.26 12.37
C ALA A 134 -47.88 2.09 11.24
N MET A 135 -47.85 3.40 11.45
CA MET A 135 -47.12 4.34 10.61
C MET A 135 -45.96 4.86 11.45
N ALA A 136 -44.73 4.60 11.04
CA ALA A 136 -43.56 5.14 11.71
C ALA A 136 -43.64 6.68 11.71
N SER A 137 -43.22 7.33 12.79
CA SER A 137 -43.23 8.79 12.87
C SER A 137 -42.47 9.40 11.69
N GLY A 138 -43.10 10.31 10.95
CA GLY A 138 -42.56 10.92 9.73
C GLY A 138 -42.70 10.09 8.44
N ALA A 139 -43.22 8.86 8.51
CA ALA A 139 -43.56 8.08 7.32
C ALA A 139 -44.94 8.45 6.77
N THR A 140 -45.16 8.20 5.47
CA THR A 140 -46.44 8.43 4.77
C THR A 140 -47.19 7.15 4.44
N THR A 141 -46.60 5.99 4.71
CA THR A 141 -47.15 4.68 4.36
C THR A 141 -47.37 3.87 5.63
N VAL A 142 -48.62 3.44 5.84
CA VAL A 142 -49.01 2.52 6.90
C VAL A 142 -48.51 1.11 6.54
N ARG A 143 -47.88 0.42 7.49
CA ARG A 143 -47.38 -0.96 7.34
C ARG A 143 -47.83 -1.81 8.52
N THR A 144 -47.87 -3.12 8.37
CA THR A 144 -48.07 -4.01 9.54
C THR A 144 -46.84 -3.97 10.45
N ILE A 145 -47.03 -4.21 11.75
CA ILE A 145 -45.93 -4.33 12.71
C ILE A 145 -44.99 -5.46 12.29
N ALA A 146 -45.52 -6.59 11.80
CA ALA A 146 -44.70 -7.68 11.24
C ALA A 146 -43.84 -7.20 10.07
N ALA A 147 -44.39 -6.42 9.13
CA ALA A 147 -43.62 -5.88 8.02
C ALA A 147 -42.56 -4.88 8.49
N LEU A 148 -42.83 -4.09 9.53
CA LEU A 148 -41.85 -3.18 10.12
C LEU A 148 -40.71 -3.92 10.82
N ALA A 149 -41.03 -4.97 11.59
CA ALA A 149 -40.07 -5.83 12.26
C ALA A 149 -39.21 -6.63 11.28
N ALA A 150 -39.76 -7.03 10.12
CA ALA A 150 -39.03 -7.75 9.08
C ALA A 150 -37.96 -6.91 8.34
N ASN A 151 -37.86 -5.59 8.57
CA ASN A 151 -36.82 -4.76 7.94
C ASN A 151 -35.40 -5.13 8.42
N ALA A 152 -35.26 -5.64 9.65
CA ALA A 152 -34.04 -6.20 10.20
C ALA A 152 -34.41 -7.08 11.40
N VAL A 153 -33.84 -8.27 11.50
CA VAL A 153 -34.16 -9.25 12.52
C VAL A 153 -33.06 -9.33 13.57
N ALA A 154 -33.38 -9.57 14.83
CA ALA A 154 -32.36 -9.86 15.84
C ALA A 154 -32.03 -11.35 15.81
N ILE A 155 -30.77 -11.72 16.08
CA ILE A 155 -30.41 -13.15 16.21
C ILE A 155 -31.21 -13.83 17.35
N GLU A 156 -31.59 -13.09 18.38
CA GLU A 156 -32.46 -13.56 19.47
C GLU A 156 -33.87 -13.95 19.02
N ASP A 157 -34.38 -13.37 17.94
CA ASP A 157 -35.69 -13.74 17.37
C ASP A 157 -35.69 -15.21 16.88
N PHE A 158 -34.49 -15.76 16.65
CA PHE A 158 -34.24 -17.15 16.22
C PHE A 158 -33.71 -18.04 17.35
N GLY A 159 -33.76 -17.56 18.59
CA GLY A 159 -33.46 -18.36 19.79
C GLY A 159 -32.05 -18.21 20.34
N ALA A 160 -31.20 -17.33 19.78
CA ALA A 160 -29.90 -17.05 20.36
C ALA A 160 -30.00 -16.49 21.78
N LYS A 161 -29.05 -16.87 22.64
CA LYS A 161 -28.96 -16.39 24.02
C LYS A 161 -28.01 -15.22 24.15
N GLY A 162 -26.84 -15.30 23.50
CA GLY A 162 -25.81 -14.28 23.64
C GLY A 162 -25.21 -14.23 25.05
N ASP A 163 -25.08 -15.38 25.71
CA ASP A 163 -24.50 -15.55 27.05
C ASP A 163 -23.02 -16.01 27.03
N GLY A 164 -22.45 -16.20 25.85
CA GLY A 164 -21.09 -16.67 25.61
C GLY A 164 -20.84 -18.14 25.90
N VAL A 165 -21.89 -18.91 26.22
CA VAL A 165 -21.79 -20.33 26.61
C VAL A 165 -22.71 -21.19 25.74
N THR A 166 -23.95 -20.76 25.55
CA THR A 166 -24.93 -21.44 24.69
C THR A 166 -24.50 -21.34 23.23
N ASP A 167 -24.51 -22.46 22.52
CA ASP A 167 -24.21 -22.49 21.09
C ASP A 167 -25.33 -21.83 20.27
N ASP A 168 -25.06 -20.62 19.79
CA ASP A 168 -25.94 -19.77 19.02
C ASP A 168 -25.85 -20.04 17.50
N SER A 169 -25.07 -21.04 17.06
CA SER A 169 -24.83 -21.33 15.63
C SER A 169 -26.11 -21.54 14.83
N ALA A 170 -27.07 -22.32 15.37
CA ALA A 170 -28.32 -22.60 14.67
C ALA A 170 -29.19 -21.35 14.52
N ALA A 171 -29.22 -20.48 15.55
CA ALA A 171 -29.96 -19.23 15.51
C ALA A 171 -29.35 -18.25 14.50
N LEU A 172 -28.01 -18.19 14.42
CA LEU A 172 -27.32 -17.38 13.40
C LEU A 172 -27.68 -17.83 11.98
N LEU A 173 -27.60 -19.12 11.70
CA LEU A 173 -27.92 -19.67 10.38
C LEU A 173 -29.39 -19.43 9.99
N ALA A 174 -30.32 -19.60 10.95
CA ALA A 174 -31.73 -19.34 10.72
C ALA A 174 -32.01 -17.84 10.47
N ALA A 175 -31.35 -16.96 11.23
CA ALA A 175 -31.47 -15.52 11.06
C ALA A 175 -30.96 -15.07 9.67
N VAL A 176 -29.79 -15.56 9.23
CA VAL A 176 -29.25 -15.29 7.90
C VAL A 176 -30.19 -15.80 6.81
N ALA A 177 -30.73 -17.02 6.96
CA ALA A 177 -31.64 -17.63 5.99
C ALA A 177 -32.95 -16.83 5.79
N SER A 178 -33.30 -15.91 6.69
CA SER A 178 -34.43 -14.99 6.52
C SER A 178 -34.24 -13.99 5.37
N GLY A 179 -32.99 -13.74 4.94
CA GLY A 179 -32.63 -12.75 3.94
C GLY A 179 -32.67 -11.29 4.43
N ALA A 180 -33.12 -11.04 5.67
CA ALA A 180 -33.09 -9.72 6.28
C ALA A 180 -31.72 -9.43 6.93
N PRO A 181 -31.34 -8.15 7.11
CA PRO A 181 -30.19 -7.79 7.94
C PRO A 181 -30.32 -8.35 9.36
N VAL A 182 -29.29 -9.06 9.82
CA VAL A 182 -29.25 -9.68 11.15
C VAL A 182 -28.56 -8.74 12.12
N ARG A 183 -29.27 -8.33 13.16
CA ARG A 183 -28.76 -7.52 14.27
C ARG A 183 -28.27 -8.42 15.39
N LEU A 184 -27.08 -8.11 15.88
CA LEU A 184 -26.48 -8.73 17.05
C LEU A 184 -26.39 -7.64 18.13
N GLY A 185 -26.98 -7.92 19.30
CA GLY A 185 -26.94 -7.02 20.44
C GLY A 185 -25.56 -6.90 21.07
N ALA A 186 -25.43 -6.02 22.06
CA ALA A 186 -24.24 -5.87 22.91
C ALA A 186 -24.09 -7.07 23.86
N LYS A 187 -23.73 -8.22 23.30
CA LYS A 187 -23.68 -9.54 23.93
C LYS A 187 -22.56 -10.39 23.34
N THR A 188 -22.31 -11.55 23.97
CA THR A 188 -21.35 -12.55 23.49
C THR A 188 -22.09 -13.76 22.95
N TYR A 189 -22.00 -14.01 21.65
CA TYR A 189 -22.63 -15.16 20.99
C TYR A 189 -21.60 -16.27 20.77
N ALA A 190 -21.85 -17.45 21.31
CA ALA A 190 -20.96 -18.60 21.16
C ALA A 190 -21.32 -19.37 19.88
N ILE A 191 -20.36 -19.54 18.96
CA ILE A 191 -20.57 -20.27 17.70
C ILE A 191 -19.66 -21.50 17.70
N ALA A 192 -20.20 -22.67 18.02
CA ALA A 192 -19.42 -23.90 18.18
C ALA A 192 -19.27 -24.66 16.84
N GLY A 193 -18.02 -24.83 16.39
CA GLY A 193 -17.71 -25.50 15.13
C GLY A 193 -17.90 -24.62 13.88
N GLU A 194 -17.72 -25.21 12.70
CA GLU A 194 -17.85 -24.48 11.44
C GLU A 194 -19.31 -24.05 11.16
N CYS A 195 -19.48 -22.75 10.89
CA CYS A 195 -20.75 -22.10 10.55
C CYS A 195 -20.75 -21.73 9.05
N ASP A 196 -21.49 -22.50 8.25
CA ASP A 196 -21.61 -22.33 6.80
C ASP A 196 -22.70 -21.30 6.44
N ILE A 197 -22.30 -20.06 6.16
CA ILE A 197 -23.18 -18.96 5.76
C ILE A 197 -23.32 -18.95 4.24
N THR A 198 -24.52 -19.27 3.73
CA THR A 198 -24.82 -19.40 2.28
C THR A 198 -25.98 -18.49 1.87
N GLY A 199 -26.18 -18.30 0.56
CA GLY A 199 -27.28 -17.49 0.01
C GLY A 199 -26.83 -16.31 -0.86
N ALA A 200 -27.77 -15.47 -1.29
CA ALA A 200 -27.47 -14.34 -2.18
C ALA A 200 -26.69 -13.22 -1.47
N ALA A 201 -27.03 -12.92 -0.22
CA ALA A 201 -26.34 -11.91 0.58
C ALA A 201 -26.39 -12.27 2.07
N CYS A 202 -25.36 -11.88 2.81
CA CYS A 202 -25.34 -11.90 4.27
C CYS A 202 -25.08 -10.49 4.80
N THR A 203 -25.89 -10.02 5.74
CA THR A 203 -25.69 -8.73 6.43
C THR A 203 -25.74 -8.93 7.93
N LEU A 204 -24.62 -8.70 8.62
CA LEU A 204 -24.47 -8.82 10.07
C LEU A 204 -24.14 -7.46 10.67
N LEU A 205 -24.97 -7.01 11.62
CA LEU A 205 -24.88 -5.68 12.24
C LEU A 205 -24.72 -5.83 13.76
N GLY A 206 -23.50 -5.64 14.25
CA GLY A 206 -23.18 -5.59 15.67
C GLY A 206 -23.20 -4.17 16.24
N VAL A 207 -22.97 -4.09 17.54
CA VAL A 207 -22.68 -2.86 18.28
C VAL A 207 -21.16 -2.76 18.43
N PRO A 208 -20.48 -1.81 17.75
CA PRO A 208 -19.02 -1.71 17.75
C PRO A 208 -18.42 -1.74 19.16
N GLY A 209 -17.48 -2.66 19.38
CA GLY A 209 -16.81 -2.85 20.67
C GLY A 209 -17.59 -3.64 21.72
N LEU A 210 -18.88 -3.96 21.49
CA LEU A 210 -19.74 -4.62 22.47
C LEU A 210 -20.33 -5.95 21.98
N THR A 211 -20.51 -6.14 20.68
CA THR A 211 -20.92 -7.42 20.11
C THR A 211 -19.72 -8.34 19.90
N ILE A 212 -19.73 -9.48 20.58
CA ILE A 212 -18.68 -10.49 20.47
C ILE A 212 -19.30 -11.77 19.89
N VAL A 213 -18.69 -12.30 18.83
CA VAL A 213 -18.88 -13.67 18.36
C VAL A 213 -17.64 -14.43 18.81
N THR A 214 -17.80 -15.49 19.58
CA THR A 214 -16.68 -16.26 20.15
C THR A 214 -16.72 -17.72 19.74
N ARG A 215 -15.55 -18.32 19.56
CA ARG A 215 -15.38 -19.75 19.24
C ARG A 215 -15.15 -20.55 20.53
N PRO A 216 -16.17 -21.16 21.16
CA PRO A 216 -15.98 -21.97 22.36
C PRO A 216 -15.29 -23.30 22.06
N ALA A 217 -15.54 -23.89 20.88
CA ALA A 217 -14.97 -25.16 20.44
C ALA A 217 -14.96 -25.25 18.90
N GLN A 218 -14.10 -26.11 18.35
CA GLN A 218 -14.18 -26.56 16.95
C GLN A 218 -14.85 -27.94 16.90
N SER A 219 -16.12 -28.01 17.32
CA SER A 219 -16.86 -29.28 17.53
C SER A 219 -17.38 -29.93 16.24
N LYS A 220 -17.43 -29.19 15.14
CA LYS A 220 -17.95 -29.63 13.84
C LYS A 220 -17.04 -29.17 12.70
N LEU A 221 -16.83 -30.07 11.73
CA LEU A 221 -16.25 -29.74 10.42
C LEU A 221 -17.39 -29.40 9.46
N GLY A 222 -17.28 -28.28 8.73
CA GLY A 222 -18.33 -27.82 7.81
C GLY A 222 -18.02 -28.20 6.36
N SER A 223 -18.50 -27.38 5.43
CA SER A 223 -18.43 -27.65 3.99
C SER A 223 -17.21 -27.06 3.28
N SER A 224 -16.43 -26.21 3.96
CA SER A 224 -15.24 -25.59 3.37
C SER A 224 -14.17 -26.63 3.04
N ALA A 225 -13.50 -26.47 1.88
CA ALA A 225 -12.40 -27.34 1.49
C ALA A 225 -11.20 -27.21 2.45
N ALA A 226 -10.98 -26.01 3.00
CA ALA A 226 -10.06 -25.75 4.09
C ALA A 226 -10.87 -25.34 5.32
N ALA A 227 -10.82 -26.17 6.36
CA ALA A 227 -11.64 -26.03 7.55
C ALA A 227 -11.63 -24.60 8.11
N ALA A 228 -12.81 -24.08 8.39
CA ALA A 228 -13.03 -22.73 8.87
C ALA A 228 -13.92 -22.72 10.11
N TRP A 229 -13.93 -21.61 10.84
CA TRP A 229 -14.92 -21.35 11.87
C TRP A 229 -16.14 -20.64 11.29
N MET A 230 -15.95 -19.52 10.60
CA MET A 230 -16.99 -18.86 9.83
C MET A 230 -16.69 -19.06 8.34
N ASN A 231 -17.50 -19.88 7.66
CA ASN A 231 -17.36 -20.13 6.22
C ASN A 231 -18.42 -19.33 5.45
N ILE A 232 -18.01 -18.24 4.78
CA ILE A 232 -18.91 -17.32 4.07
C ILE A 232 -18.91 -17.64 2.58
N ALA A 233 -19.98 -18.28 2.12
CA ALA A 233 -20.22 -18.68 0.73
C ALA A 233 -21.40 -17.91 0.09
N THR A 234 -21.66 -16.68 0.53
CA THR A 234 -22.66 -15.79 -0.09
C THR A 234 -22.09 -15.02 -1.27
N ALA A 235 -22.95 -14.55 -2.19
CA ALA A 235 -22.48 -13.71 -3.31
C ALA A 235 -22.10 -12.28 -2.88
N ALA A 236 -22.72 -11.77 -1.81
CA ALA A 236 -22.38 -10.49 -1.18
C ALA A 236 -22.32 -10.60 0.35
N LEU A 237 -21.44 -9.82 0.97
CA LEU A 237 -21.21 -9.81 2.41
C LEU A 237 -21.18 -8.38 2.98
N TYR A 238 -21.91 -8.12 4.05
CA TYR A 238 -21.89 -6.84 4.77
C TYR A 238 -21.76 -7.12 6.26
N ILE A 239 -20.66 -6.70 6.89
CA ILE A 239 -20.42 -6.91 8.32
C ILE A 239 -20.00 -5.59 8.95
N ASP A 240 -20.63 -5.22 10.05
CA ASP A 240 -20.30 -4.01 10.79
C ASP A 240 -20.29 -4.23 12.30
N GLY A 241 -19.25 -3.76 12.99
CA GLY A 241 -19.27 -3.60 14.45
C GLY A 241 -19.18 -4.89 15.28
N ILE A 242 -18.59 -5.96 14.75
CA ILE A 242 -18.51 -7.27 15.41
C ILE A 242 -17.06 -7.61 15.79
N ILE A 243 -16.86 -8.14 17.00
CA ILE A 243 -15.62 -8.76 17.44
C ILE A 243 -15.71 -10.27 17.18
N PHE A 244 -14.93 -10.79 16.24
CA PHE A 244 -14.71 -12.22 16.01
C PHE A 244 -13.51 -12.68 16.85
N ASP A 245 -13.80 -13.32 17.98
CA ASP A 245 -12.79 -13.93 18.86
C ASP A 245 -12.69 -15.43 18.59
N ALA A 246 -11.68 -15.83 17.82
CA ALA A 246 -11.46 -17.23 17.48
C ALA A 246 -10.88 -18.05 18.65
N ASN A 247 -10.72 -17.45 19.84
CA ASN A 247 -10.28 -18.08 21.09
C ASN A 247 -8.85 -18.64 21.02
N ALA A 248 -7.94 -17.98 21.75
CA ALA A 248 -6.52 -18.30 21.74
C ALA A 248 -6.17 -19.69 22.30
N ALA A 249 -7.08 -20.32 23.05
CA ALA A 249 -6.90 -21.67 23.56
C ALA A 249 -7.10 -22.76 22.48
N LEU A 250 -7.76 -22.43 21.36
CA LEU A 250 -8.08 -23.38 20.30
C LEU A 250 -7.00 -23.35 19.20
N THR A 251 -6.03 -24.25 19.28
CA THR A 251 -4.87 -24.31 18.37
C THR A 251 -5.08 -25.15 17.11
N THR A 252 -6.29 -25.68 16.90
CA THR A 252 -6.66 -26.44 15.69
C THR A 252 -6.41 -25.61 14.44
N ASN A 253 -5.85 -26.24 13.39
CA ASN A 253 -5.50 -25.54 12.16
C ASN A 253 -6.73 -25.21 11.29
N THR A 254 -7.48 -24.18 11.66
CA THR A 254 -8.67 -23.71 10.94
C THR A 254 -8.65 -22.20 10.74
N PHE A 255 -9.22 -21.73 9.63
CA PHE A 255 -9.42 -20.30 9.39
C PHE A 255 -10.45 -19.74 10.37
N SER A 256 -10.26 -18.49 10.82
CA SER A 256 -11.25 -17.82 11.68
C SER A 256 -12.46 -17.38 10.85
N VAL A 257 -12.32 -16.36 10.01
CA VAL A 257 -13.37 -15.94 9.07
C VAL A 257 -12.88 -16.09 7.65
N LEU A 258 -13.52 -16.96 6.89
CA LEU A 258 -13.15 -17.33 5.53
C LEU A 258 -14.21 -16.88 4.53
N VAL A 259 -13.85 -15.98 3.62
CA VAL A 259 -14.69 -15.54 2.51
C VAL A 259 -14.33 -16.35 1.27
N GLN A 260 -15.32 -17.08 0.74
CA GLN A 260 -15.15 -17.98 -0.39
C GLN A 260 -15.10 -17.23 -1.73
N PRO A 261 -14.53 -17.84 -2.79
CA PRO A 261 -14.40 -17.22 -4.13
C PRO A 261 -15.70 -16.73 -4.76
N GLY A 262 -16.84 -17.35 -4.40
CA GLY A 262 -18.16 -16.96 -4.90
C GLY A 262 -18.66 -15.61 -4.35
N CYS A 263 -18.05 -15.10 -3.28
CA CYS A 263 -18.34 -13.78 -2.75
C CYS A 263 -17.56 -12.74 -3.54
N VAL A 264 -18.23 -12.04 -4.46
CA VAL A 264 -17.59 -11.03 -5.32
C VAL A 264 -17.75 -9.61 -4.79
N LYS A 265 -18.45 -9.43 -3.67
CA LYS A 265 -18.64 -8.12 -3.03
C LYS A 265 -18.66 -8.25 -1.52
N SER A 266 -17.84 -7.45 -0.83
CA SER A 266 -17.94 -7.34 0.61
C SER A 266 -17.71 -5.92 1.13
N ILE A 267 -18.36 -5.59 2.23
CA ILE A 267 -18.06 -4.41 3.04
C ILE A 267 -17.91 -4.89 4.49
N VAL A 268 -16.72 -4.75 5.05
CA VAL A 268 -16.41 -5.15 6.43
C VAL A 268 -15.87 -3.93 7.16
N THR A 269 -16.63 -3.42 8.14
CA THR A 269 -16.33 -2.16 8.81
C THR A 269 -16.34 -2.27 10.32
N ARG A 270 -15.43 -1.56 11.02
CA ARG A 270 -15.42 -1.48 12.49
C ARG A 270 -15.44 -2.84 13.21
N CYS A 271 -14.87 -3.85 12.58
CA CYS A 271 -14.82 -5.23 13.09
C CYS A 271 -13.45 -5.54 13.68
N VAL A 272 -13.40 -6.49 14.62
CA VAL A 272 -12.15 -6.99 15.20
C VAL A 272 -12.03 -8.48 14.91
N PHE A 273 -10.89 -8.92 14.39
CA PHE A 273 -10.60 -10.33 14.13
C PHE A 273 -9.36 -10.74 14.93
N LYS A 274 -9.56 -11.56 15.96
CA LYS A 274 -8.47 -11.85 16.90
C LYS A 274 -8.40 -13.30 17.32
N ASN A 275 -7.24 -13.65 17.84
CA ASN A 275 -6.96 -14.93 18.48
C ASN A 275 -7.13 -16.17 17.59
N ALA A 276 -7.12 -16.02 16.26
CA ALA A 276 -7.09 -17.17 15.37
C ALA A 276 -5.77 -17.92 15.57
N LYS A 277 -5.85 -19.18 16.03
CA LYS A 277 -4.67 -20.04 16.19
C LYS A 277 -4.75 -21.21 15.20
N GLY A 278 -3.60 -21.79 14.91
CA GLY A 278 -3.40 -22.77 13.86
C GLY A 278 -2.13 -22.45 13.09
N GLN A 279 -1.27 -23.46 12.87
CA GLN A 279 0.07 -23.22 12.33
C GLN A 279 0.07 -22.70 10.88
N GLY A 280 -0.92 -23.08 10.06
CA GLY A 280 -1.04 -22.65 8.66
C GLY A 280 -2.26 -21.77 8.39
N ASN A 281 -3.38 -22.01 9.08
CA ASN A 281 -4.66 -21.35 8.81
C ASN A 281 -5.08 -20.37 9.91
N GLY A 282 -4.22 -20.11 10.90
CA GLY A 282 -4.50 -19.22 12.04
C GLY A 282 -4.52 -17.73 11.69
N SER A 283 -5.21 -17.35 10.62
CA SER A 283 -5.41 -15.97 10.16
C SER A 283 -6.77 -15.44 10.58
N GLY A 284 -6.87 -14.14 10.86
CA GLY A 284 -8.08 -13.49 11.39
C GLY A 284 -9.23 -13.43 10.38
N LEU A 285 -9.03 -12.69 9.28
CA LEU A 285 -9.95 -12.60 8.14
C LEU A 285 -9.23 -13.06 6.88
N CYS A 286 -9.86 -13.92 6.08
CA CYS A 286 -9.29 -14.49 4.86
C CYS A 286 -10.24 -14.31 3.68
N TYR A 287 -9.71 -13.89 2.53
CA TYR A 287 -10.36 -13.97 1.23
C TYR A 287 -9.63 -14.99 0.38
N LEU A 288 -10.35 -15.98 -0.15
CA LEU A 288 -9.79 -16.96 -1.09
C LEU A 288 -9.77 -16.43 -2.53
N ALA A 289 -8.96 -17.07 -3.35
CA ALA A 289 -8.76 -16.77 -4.77
C ALA A 289 -10.07 -16.65 -5.54
N SER A 290 -10.35 -15.45 -6.06
CA SER A 290 -11.52 -15.15 -6.90
C SER A 290 -11.15 -14.81 -8.34
N ASP A 291 -9.88 -14.51 -8.64
CA ASP A 291 -9.40 -14.32 -10.01
C ASP A 291 -9.80 -15.50 -10.93
N PRO A 292 -10.32 -15.26 -12.15
CA PRO A 292 -10.40 -13.98 -12.86
C PRO A 292 -11.66 -13.15 -12.61
N ALA A 293 -12.47 -13.47 -11.59
CA ALA A 293 -13.64 -12.66 -11.27
C ALA A 293 -13.19 -11.30 -10.71
N ILE A 294 -13.75 -10.22 -11.26
CA ILE A 294 -13.58 -8.88 -10.71
C ILE A 294 -14.43 -8.77 -9.45
N THR A 295 -13.81 -8.43 -8.32
CA THR A 295 -14.51 -8.27 -7.06
C THR A 295 -14.67 -6.80 -6.65
N GLN A 296 -15.42 -6.56 -5.58
CA GLN A 296 -15.62 -5.25 -4.96
C GLN A 296 -15.59 -5.41 -3.44
N HIS A 297 -14.41 -5.70 -2.91
CA HIS A 297 -14.20 -5.86 -1.48
C HIS A 297 -13.67 -4.58 -0.84
N HIS A 298 -14.28 -4.18 0.26
CA HIS A 298 -13.86 -3.05 1.06
C HIS A 298 -13.77 -3.44 2.53
N ILE A 299 -12.61 -3.22 3.13
CA ILE A 299 -12.36 -3.44 4.54
C ILE A 299 -11.91 -2.11 5.14
N SER A 300 -12.65 -1.57 6.10
CA SER A 300 -12.31 -0.29 6.73
C SER A 300 -12.44 -0.26 8.23
N ASP A 301 -11.57 0.49 8.90
CA ASP A 301 -11.65 0.76 10.34
C ASP A 301 -11.69 -0.52 11.20
N CYS A 302 -11.12 -1.62 10.67
CA CYS A 302 -11.05 -2.92 11.33
C CYS A 302 -9.73 -3.12 12.10
N GLU A 303 -9.73 -4.04 13.05
CA GLU A 303 -8.55 -4.45 13.82
C GLU A 303 -8.28 -5.96 13.66
N PHE A 304 -7.02 -6.33 13.43
CA PHE A 304 -6.55 -7.70 13.30
C PHE A 304 -5.42 -7.97 14.30
N ALA A 305 -5.71 -8.74 15.35
CA ALA A 305 -4.84 -8.82 16.51
C ALA A 305 -4.55 -10.24 17.00
N ALA A 306 -3.32 -10.50 17.44
CA ALA A 306 -2.95 -11.73 18.13
C ALA A 306 -3.27 -13.04 17.37
N ASN A 307 -3.27 -13.01 16.04
CA ASN A 307 -3.45 -14.20 15.21
C ASN A 307 -2.12 -14.96 15.05
N ALA A 308 -2.16 -16.29 14.92
CA ALA A 308 -0.95 -17.10 14.82
C ALA A 308 -0.22 -16.91 13.48
N VAL A 309 -0.96 -16.58 12.41
CA VAL A 309 -0.44 -16.36 11.06
C VAL A 309 -0.69 -14.90 10.65
N HIS A 310 -1.67 -14.59 9.81
CA HIS A 310 -1.88 -13.21 9.35
C HIS A 310 -3.05 -12.52 10.06
N GLY A 311 -3.00 -11.20 10.17
CA GLY A 311 -4.17 -10.43 10.58
C GLY A 311 -5.27 -10.53 9.51
N LEU A 312 -4.96 -10.03 8.31
CA LEU A 312 -5.76 -10.14 7.09
C LEU A 312 -4.98 -10.90 6.02
N TYR A 313 -5.61 -11.93 5.44
CA TYR A 313 -5.07 -12.70 4.32
C TYR A 313 -5.96 -12.55 3.08
N ILE A 314 -5.35 -12.14 1.96
CA ILE A 314 -6.02 -11.92 0.68
C ILE A 314 -5.30 -12.76 -0.37
N GLN A 315 -5.96 -13.81 -0.84
CA GLN A 315 -5.43 -14.71 -1.85
C GLN A 315 -5.98 -14.35 -3.22
N ALA A 316 -5.15 -13.90 -4.18
CA ALA A 316 -5.55 -13.68 -5.58
C ALA A 316 -6.93 -13.02 -5.79
N VAL A 317 -7.09 -11.82 -5.22
CA VAL A 317 -8.33 -11.04 -5.30
C VAL A 317 -8.09 -9.73 -6.06
N ASP A 318 -8.92 -9.47 -7.04
CA ASP A 318 -8.89 -8.22 -7.82
C ASP A 318 -9.77 -7.13 -7.20
N ALA A 319 -9.32 -5.88 -7.23
CA ALA A 319 -10.06 -4.67 -6.81
C ALA A 319 -10.54 -4.66 -5.34
N LEU A 320 -9.70 -5.19 -4.44
CA LEU A 320 -9.92 -5.11 -2.98
C LEU A 320 -9.23 -3.88 -2.38
N SER A 321 -9.91 -3.22 -1.44
CA SER A 321 -9.36 -2.09 -0.67
C SER A 321 -9.35 -2.35 0.84
N VAL A 322 -8.24 -2.00 1.50
CA VAL A 322 -8.05 -2.05 2.96
C VAL A 322 -7.65 -0.66 3.44
N THR A 323 -8.52 -0.03 4.24
CA THR A 323 -8.35 1.37 4.62
C THR A 323 -8.51 1.62 6.12
N ASN A 324 -7.62 2.41 6.72
CA ASN A 324 -7.71 2.81 8.13
C ASN A 324 -7.78 1.63 9.13
N CYS A 325 -7.24 0.47 8.77
CA CYS A 325 -7.20 -0.71 9.63
C CYS A 325 -5.96 -0.75 10.54
N ARG A 326 -6.02 -1.60 11.55
CA ARG A 326 -4.90 -1.91 12.45
C ARG A 326 -4.55 -3.40 12.36
N GLY A 327 -3.29 -3.74 12.11
CA GLY A 327 -2.82 -5.13 12.09
C GLY A 327 -1.64 -5.32 13.03
N HIS A 328 -1.82 -6.02 14.15
CA HIS A 328 -0.77 -6.10 15.15
C HIS A 328 -0.69 -7.38 15.96
N ASP A 329 0.48 -7.62 16.56
CA ASP A 329 0.77 -8.78 17.41
C ASP A 329 0.47 -10.11 16.71
N ASN A 330 0.50 -10.16 15.37
CA ASN A 330 0.27 -11.38 14.60
C ASN A 330 1.60 -12.11 14.39
N GLY A 331 1.58 -13.45 14.46
CA GLY A 331 2.78 -14.26 14.29
C GLY A 331 3.42 -14.14 12.89
N GLY A 332 2.59 -13.94 11.87
CA GLY A 332 2.94 -13.65 10.48
C GLY A 332 2.80 -12.16 10.17
N ASN A 333 1.95 -11.78 9.22
CA ASN A 333 1.87 -10.41 8.71
C ASN A 333 0.64 -9.67 9.23
N GLY A 334 0.70 -8.34 9.36
CA GLY A 334 -0.49 -7.54 9.66
C GLY A 334 -1.52 -7.65 8.53
N ILE A 335 -1.12 -7.28 7.31
CA ILE A 335 -1.91 -7.45 6.08
C ILE A 335 -1.06 -8.22 5.07
N HIS A 336 -1.60 -9.32 4.53
CA HIS A 336 -0.94 -10.18 3.56
C HIS A 336 -1.78 -10.33 2.30
N VAL A 337 -1.20 -9.94 1.17
CA VAL A 337 -1.78 -10.08 -0.18
C VAL A 337 -0.81 -10.92 -1.00
N ASP A 338 -1.23 -12.07 -1.50
CA ASP A 338 -0.41 -13.00 -2.30
C ASP A 338 -1.36 -13.85 -3.16
N SER A 339 -0.91 -14.41 -4.27
CA SER A 339 -1.71 -15.38 -5.04
C SER A 339 -1.48 -16.83 -4.58
N GLN A 340 -0.29 -17.16 -4.07
CA GLN A 340 0.15 -18.52 -3.74
C GLN A 340 -0.16 -19.55 -4.85
N ASP A 341 -0.06 -19.13 -6.11
CA ASP A 341 -0.37 -19.95 -7.27
C ASP A 341 0.89 -20.41 -8.01
N PRO A 342 1.33 -21.67 -7.82
CA PRO A 342 2.50 -22.21 -8.53
C PRO A 342 2.32 -22.30 -10.04
N SER A 343 1.09 -22.28 -10.55
CA SER A 343 0.80 -22.31 -11.98
C SER A 343 0.86 -20.93 -12.63
N PHE A 344 0.95 -19.86 -11.83
CA PHE A 344 0.99 -18.46 -12.27
C PHE A 344 -0.20 -18.00 -13.12
N THR A 345 -1.30 -18.70 -13.01
CA THR A 345 -2.56 -18.35 -13.67
C THR A 345 -3.28 -17.24 -12.92
N LEU A 346 -3.26 -17.29 -11.59
CA LEU A 346 -3.92 -16.34 -10.71
C LEU A 346 -3.11 -15.05 -10.58
N LYS A 347 -3.80 -13.91 -10.67
CA LYS A 347 -3.19 -12.58 -10.55
C LYS A 347 -3.95 -11.69 -9.56
N ILE A 348 -3.27 -10.64 -9.11
CA ILE A 348 -3.81 -9.60 -8.25
C ILE A 348 -3.71 -8.26 -8.98
N ARG A 349 -4.84 -7.56 -9.10
CA ARG A 349 -4.95 -6.25 -9.77
C ARG A 349 -5.79 -5.29 -8.96
N GLY A 350 -5.42 -4.01 -8.96
CA GLY A 350 -6.23 -2.94 -8.38
C GLY A 350 -6.37 -3.00 -6.86
N VAL A 351 -5.46 -3.69 -6.16
CA VAL A 351 -5.47 -3.72 -4.69
C VAL A 351 -5.00 -2.39 -4.13
N GLN A 352 -5.69 -1.90 -3.10
CA GLN A 352 -5.38 -0.64 -2.42
C GLN A 352 -5.23 -0.84 -0.92
N ILE A 353 -4.06 -0.52 -0.36
CA ILE A 353 -3.76 -0.61 1.07
C ILE A 353 -3.41 0.80 1.56
N LEU A 354 -4.38 1.49 2.19
CA LEU A 354 -4.32 2.93 2.45
C LEU A 354 -4.51 3.27 3.93
N GLY A 355 -3.63 4.07 4.53
CA GLY A 355 -3.87 4.64 5.86
C GLY A 355 -3.87 3.63 7.02
N ASN A 356 -3.30 2.44 6.84
CA ASN A 356 -3.32 1.39 7.85
C ASN A 356 -2.17 1.54 8.85
N THR A 357 -2.35 1.05 10.07
CA THR A 357 -1.30 0.98 11.10
C THR A 357 -0.94 -0.46 11.40
N CYS A 358 0.31 -0.87 11.20
CA CYS A 358 0.74 -2.26 11.41
C CYS A 358 2.00 -2.36 12.29
N TRP A 359 1.93 -3.10 13.41
CA TRP A 359 3.08 -3.22 14.33
C TRP A 359 3.21 -4.56 15.04
N ASN A 360 4.42 -4.87 15.52
CA ASN A 360 4.72 -6.11 16.23
C ASN A 360 4.26 -7.38 15.49
N ASN A 361 4.35 -7.37 14.16
CA ASN A 361 4.16 -8.55 13.32
C ASN A 361 5.52 -9.06 12.81
N THR A 362 5.56 -10.19 12.10
CA THR A 362 6.72 -10.54 11.26
C THR A 362 6.93 -9.50 10.17
N CYS A 363 5.90 -9.18 9.38
CA CYS A 363 5.91 -8.00 8.51
C CYS A 363 4.66 -7.16 8.73
N GLY A 364 4.75 -5.84 8.59
CA GLY A 364 3.58 -4.97 8.68
C GLY A 364 2.59 -5.26 7.55
N ILE A 365 3.02 -4.96 6.32
CA ILE A 365 2.25 -5.18 5.09
C ILE A 365 3.08 -6.00 4.11
N THR A 366 2.47 -6.99 3.48
CA THR A 366 3.06 -7.79 2.40
C THR A 366 2.12 -7.77 1.20
N VAL A 367 2.64 -7.41 0.03
CA VAL A 367 1.90 -7.52 -1.23
C VAL A 367 2.78 -8.18 -2.28
N GLY A 368 2.31 -9.34 -2.73
CA GLY A 368 3.00 -10.22 -3.66
C GLY A 368 4.10 -11.07 -3.00
N ASN A 369 4.69 -11.93 -3.79
CA ASN A 369 5.82 -12.79 -3.44
C ASN A 369 6.89 -12.72 -4.53
N PHE A 370 8.17 -12.68 -4.16
CA PHE A 370 9.29 -12.60 -5.11
C PHE A 370 9.79 -13.97 -5.59
N ASN A 371 8.94 -14.99 -5.49
CA ASN A 371 9.29 -16.35 -5.86
C ASN A 371 8.78 -16.70 -7.27
N ALA A 372 9.70 -17.05 -8.16
CA ALA A 372 9.46 -17.53 -9.51
C ALA A 372 8.77 -18.90 -9.58
N THR A 373 8.51 -19.57 -8.45
CA THR A 373 7.56 -20.70 -8.35
C THR A 373 6.30 -20.37 -7.55
N ASN A 374 6.20 -19.18 -6.95
CA ASN A 374 5.04 -18.72 -6.16
C ASN A 374 4.58 -19.67 -5.04
N ILE A 375 5.45 -20.60 -4.65
CA ILE A 375 5.26 -21.51 -3.53
C ILE A 375 6.48 -21.43 -2.62
N PRO A 376 6.33 -21.40 -1.30
CA PRO A 376 7.44 -21.26 -0.38
C PRO A 376 8.24 -22.58 -0.24
N VAL A 377 8.82 -23.08 -1.33
CA VAL A 377 9.65 -24.30 -1.37
C VAL A 377 11.11 -23.92 -1.54
N VAL A 378 11.96 -24.46 -0.66
CA VAL A 378 13.42 -24.27 -0.66
C VAL A 378 14.08 -25.30 -1.61
N PRO A 379 15.08 -24.92 -2.42
CA PRO A 379 15.63 -23.58 -2.59
C PRO A 379 14.66 -22.66 -3.37
N PHE A 380 14.53 -21.43 -2.89
CA PHE A 380 13.66 -20.45 -3.52
C PHE A 380 14.27 -20.02 -4.86
N THR A 381 13.45 -19.99 -5.91
CA THR A 381 13.89 -19.42 -7.19
C THR A 381 13.36 -18.00 -7.25
N TYR A 382 14.22 -16.99 -7.14
CA TYR A 382 13.79 -15.59 -7.16
C TYR A 382 13.73 -15.03 -8.58
N GLY A 383 12.82 -14.09 -8.83
CA GLY A 383 12.85 -13.34 -10.09
C GLY A 383 11.57 -12.62 -10.48
N ASN A 384 11.73 -11.70 -11.44
CA ASN A 384 10.68 -10.83 -11.96
C ASN A 384 9.95 -11.38 -13.21
N SER A 385 10.18 -12.65 -13.58
CA SER A 385 9.68 -13.21 -14.85
C SER A 385 8.16 -13.41 -14.83
N ASN A 386 7.57 -13.69 -13.67
CA ASN A 386 6.15 -14.00 -13.54
C ASN A 386 5.52 -13.36 -12.29
N PRO A 387 5.30 -12.04 -12.30
CA PRO A 387 4.72 -11.32 -11.17
C PRO A 387 3.29 -11.79 -10.88
N ASP A 388 2.98 -11.99 -9.61
CA ASP A 388 1.64 -12.30 -9.10
C ASP A 388 0.77 -11.04 -9.01
N VAL A 389 1.35 -9.92 -8.58
CA VAL A 389 0.71 -8.61 -8.50
C VAL A 389 1.04 -7.82 -9.75
N LEU A 390 0.01 -7.33 -10.45
CA LEU A 390 0.13 -6.56 -11.69
C LEU A 390 -0.33 -5.11 -11.55
N GLY A 391 -0.83 -4.73 -10.37
CA GLY A 391 -1.17 -3.35 -10.05
C GLY A 391 -1.68 -3.23 -8.62
N ALA A 392 -1.01 -2.42 -7.82
CA ALA A 392 -1.41 -2.14 -6.45
C ALA A 392 -0.96 -0.74 -6.01
N VAL A 393 -1.63 -0.20 -4.98
CA VAL A 393 -1.24 1.04 -4.31
C VAL A 393 -1.11 0.77 -2.83
N VAL A 394 0.06 1.08 -2.25
CA VAL A 394 0.33 1.00 -0.81
C VAL A 394 0.73 2.38 -0.34
N SER A 395 -0.19 3.09 0.30
CA SER A 395 0.00 4.51 0.57
C SER A 395 -0.44 4.97 1.96
N GLY A 396 0.32 5.88 2.55
CA GLY A 396 -0.08 6.54 3.82
C GLY A 396 -0.14 5.60 5.02
N ASN A 397 0.53 4.44 4.97
CA ASN A 397 0.51 3.47 6.06
C ASN A 397 1.60 3.78 7.10
N ASN A 398 1.34 3.42 8.36
CA ASN A 398 2.30 3.50 9.46
C ASN A 398 2.69 2.08 9.90
N CYS A 399 3.87 1.63 9.52
CA CYS A 399 4.39 0.31 9.86
C CYS A 399 5.57 0.46 10.84
N TYR A 400 5.46 -0.06 12.06
CA TYR A 400 6.53 0.09 13.04
C TYR A 400 6.76 -1.12 13.92
N ALA A 401 7.98 -1.28 14.45
CA ALA A 401 8.34 -2.37 15.37
C ALA A 401 7.99 -3.77 14.84
N ASN A 402 7.95 -3.97 13.51
CA ASN A 402 7.80 -5.29 12.93
C ASN A 402 9.15 -6.01 12.91
N ARG A 403 9.15 -7.32 13.15
CA ARG A 403 10.36 -8.13 13.33
C ARG A 403 11.22 -8.20 12.06
N GLY A 404 10.58 -8.33 10.90
CA GLY A 404 11.19 -8.34 9.57
C GLY A 404 10.99 -7.01 8.88
N TYR A 405 10.02 -6.91 7.97
CA TYR A 405 9.82 -5.71 7.16
C TYR A 405 8.69 -4.81 7.67
N GLY A 406 8.82 -3.50 7.51
CA GLY A 406 7.66 -2.62 7.61
C GLY A 406 6.67 -2.92 6.49
N ILE A 407 7.18 -2.82 5.25
CA ILE A 407 6.45 -3.16 4.04
C ILE A 407 7.32 -4.10 3.18
N PHE A 408 6.75 -5.21 2.73
CA PHE A 408 7.32 -6.13 1.74
C PHE A 408 6.50 -6.02 0.46
N MET A 409 7.14 -5.74 -0.67
CA MET A 409 6.48 -5.66 -1.97
C MET A 409 7.22 -6.47 -3.02
N SER A 410 6.45 -7.25 -3.78
CA SER A 410 6.88 -7.91 -5.01
C SER A 410 5.78 -7.80 -6.07
N GLY A 411 6.18 -7.81 -7.34
CA GLY A 411 5.27 -7.74 -8.48
C GLY A 411 5.56 -6.57 -9.41
N ARG A 412 4.57 -6.15 -10.21
CA ARG A 412 4.68 -5.08 -11.20
C ARG A 412 3.62 -4.01 -11.10
N ASN A 413 3.97 -2.80 -11.59
CA ASN A 413 3.11 -1.62 -11.64
C ASN A 413 2.54 -1.24 -10.26
N ILE A 414 3.39 -1.28 -9.24
CA ILE A 414 3.03 -0.99 -7.87
C ILE A 414 3.54 0.40 -7.48
N LEU A 415 2.68 1.18 -6.83
CA LEU A 415 3.05 2.46 -6.22
C LEU A 415 3.11 2.31 -4.70
N ILE A 416 4.28 2.59 -4.12
CA ILE A 416 4.50 2.68 -2.67
C ILE A 416 4.73 4.15 -2.31
N ALA A 417 3.77 4.80 -1.68
CA ALA A 417 3.82 6.26 -1.50
C ALA A 417 3.49 6.76 -0.08
N GLY A 418 4.28 7.68 0.46
CA GLY A 418 3.89 8.41 1.67
C GLY A 418 3.76 7.56 2.93
N ASN A 419 4.46 6.43 3.02
CA ASN A 419 4.40 5.54 4.19
C ASN A 419 5.44 5.93 5.24
N LEU A 420 5.12 5.70 6.51
CA LEU A 420 6.06 5.77 7.63
C LEU A 420 6.46 4.36 8.05
N CYS A 421 7.75 4.04 7.93
CA CYS A 421 8.33 2.78 8.37
C CYS A 421 9.36 3.03 9.49
N ALA A 422 8.98 2.79 10.75
CA ALA A 422 9.82 3.13 11.91
C ALA A 422 10.24 1.91 12.74
N ASN A 423 11.52 1.76 13.04
CA ASN A 423 12.06 0.70 13.92
C ASN A 423 11.63 -0.71 13.49
N ASN A 424 11.51 -0.94 12.18
CA ASN A 424 11.27 -2.27 11.64
C ASN A 424 12.59 -3.02 11.50
N SER A 425 12.52 -4.34 11.36
CA SER A 425 13.68 -5.23 11.27
C SER A 425 14.44 -5.29 12.59
N SER A 426 14.03 -6.19 13.48
CA SER A 426 14.91 -6.65 14.57
C SER A 426 15.81 -7.82 14.13
N ILE A 427 15.64 -8.32 12.90
CA ILE A 427 16.45 -9.40 12.33
C ILE A 427 17.75 -8.81 11.79
N THR A 428 18.85 -9.12 12.45
CA THR A 428 20.19 -8.76 11.99
C THR A 428 20.48 -9.43 10.65
N GLY A 429 20.80 -8.63 9.62
CA GLY A 429 21.33 -9.12 8.34
C GLY A 429 20.31 -9.52 7.29
N GLY A 430 19.02 -9.22 7.45
CA GLY A 430 18.01 -9.65 6.46
C GLY A 430 16.63 -8.99 6.54
N GLY A 431 16.52 -7.77 7.10
CA GLY A 431 15.26 -7.04 7.12
C GLY A 431 15.42 -5.56 6.77
N ALA A 432 14.31 -4.92 6.41
CA ALA A 432 14.30 -3.54 5.92
C ALA A 432 13.11 -2.74 6.45
N GLY A 433 13.19 -1.40 6.36
CA GLY A 433 12.00 -0.56 6.47
C GLY A 433 11.00 -0.90 5.37
N ILE A 434 11.48 -0.95 4.13
CA ILE A 434 10.72 -1.34 2.94
C ILE A 434 11.58 -2.29 2.09
N LEU A 435 11.05 -3.46 1.75
CA LEU A 435 11.58 -4.35 0.71
C LEU A 435 10.77 -4.21 -0.57
N CYS A 436 11.46 -4.10 -1.71
CA CYS A 436 10.92 -3.75 -3.02
C CYS A 436 11.52 -4.61 -4.14
N ASP A 437 11.26 -5.90 -4.09
CA ASP A 437 11.71 -6.85 -5.10
C ASP A 437 10.76 -6.83 -6.30
N THR A 438 10.84 -5.74 -7.07
CA THR A 438 9.75 -5.30 -7.95
C THR A 438 10.19 -5.05 -9.38
N GLY A 439 9.21 -5.03 -10.31
CA GLY A 439 9.40 -4.66 -11.70
C GLY A 439 8.49 -3.50 -12.14
N TYR A 440 9.00 -2.44 -12.77
CA TYR A 440 8.15 -1.33 -13.25
C TYR A 440 7.35 -0.65 -12.13
N CYS A 441 8.00 -0.43 -10.98
CA CYS A 441 7.36 0.10 -9.78
C CYS A 441 7.95 1.46 -9.37
N LYS A 442 7.21 2.20 -8.54
CA LYS A 442 7.68 3.48 -7.98
C LYS A 442 7.52 3.50 -6.46
N ILE A 443 8.60 3.88 -5.78
CA ILE A 443 8.70 3.98 -4.33
C ILE A 443 9.04 5.42 -3.99
N THR A 444 8.08 6.16 -3.45
CA THR A 444 8.24 7.61 -3.33
C THR A 444 7.65 8.25 -2.09
N GLY A 445 8.30 9.31 -1.59
CA GLY A 445 7.77 10.10 -0.47
C GLY A 445 7.66 9.33 0.84
N ASN A 446 8.35 8.20 1.00
CA ASN A 446 8.29 7.41 2.22
C ASN A 446 9.32 7.93 3.25
N MET A 447 9.00 7.78 4.52
CA MET A 447 9.91 8.04 5.63
C MET A 447 10.29 6.71 6.29
N VAL A 448 11.57 6.37 6.25
CA VAL A 448 12.12 5.19 6.90
C VAL A 448 13.10 5.62 7.98
N THR A 449 12.91 5.14 9.21
CA THR A 449 13.76 5.48 10.35
C THR A 449 14.02 4.27 11.24
N GLY A 450 15.26 4.11 11.72
CA GLY A 450 15.62 3.09 12.70
C GLY A 450 15.53 1.64 12.22
N ALA A 451 15.54 1.41 10.91
CA ALA A 451 15.62 0.06 10.36
C ALA A 451 17.01 -0.54 10.60
N SER A 452 17.14 -1.80 11.00
CA SER A 452 18.46 -2.34 11.35
C SER A 452 19.41 -2.58 10.18
N SER A 453 18.96 -3.29 9.13
CA SER A 453 19.85 -3.68 8.02
C SER A 453 19.70 -2.76 6.82
N PHE A 454 18.49 -2.62 6.27
CA PHE A 454 18.24 -1.74 5.13
C PHE A 454 17.16 -0.70 5.43
N GLY A 455 17.33 0.53 4.96
CA GLY A 455 16.25 1.50 4.93
C GLY A 455 15.21 1.07 3.88
N ILE A 456 15.63 1.15 2.62
CA ILE A 456 14.89 0.61 1.48
C ILE A 456 15.79 -0.41 0.77
N ASP A 457 15.29 -1.61 0.55
CA ASP A 457 15.98 -2.67 -0.17
C ASP A 457 15.27 -2.98 -1.49
N CYS A 458 15.94 -2.72 -2.60
CA CYS A 458 15.47 -2.97 -3.96
C CYS A 458 16.42 -3.94 -4.69
N GLY A 459 17.08 -4.83 -3.95
CA GLY A 459 17.95 -5.85 -4.53
C GLY A 459 17.24 -6.67 -5.62
N GLY A 460 17.80 -6.70 -6.83
CA GLY A 460 17.20 -7.48 -7.93
C GLY A 460 15.93 -6.87 -8.55
N ALA A 461 15.59 -5.62 -8.24
CA ALA A 461 14.48 -4.92 -8.90
C ALA A 461 14.78 -4.62 -10.38
N ILE A 462 13.75 -4.45 -11.22
CA ILE A 462 13.91 -4.06 -12.62
C ILE A 462 13.00 -2.88 -12.97
N TYR A 463 13.50 -1.88 -13.69
CA TYR A 463 12.72 -0.69 -14.07
C TYR A 463 12.02 -0.02 -12.86
N THR A 464 12.68 -0.03 -11.71
CA THR A 464 12.13 0.48 -10.45
C THR A 464 12.72 1.84 -10.11
N GLU A 465 11.85 2.79 -9.75
CA GLU A 465 12.24 4.14 -9.34
C GLU A 465 12.06 4.31 -7.83
N VAL A 466 13.14 4.70 -7.14
CA VAL A 466 13.17 5.06 -5.71
C VAL A 466 13.41 6.56 -5.63
N ASP A 467 12.35 7.31 -5.36
CA ASP A 467 12.31 8.77 -5.56
C ASP A 467 11.82 9.53 -4.32
N SER A 468 12.55 10.56 -3.88
CA SER A 468 12.05 11.49 -2.86
C SER A 468 11.72 10.84 -1.50
N ASN A 469 12.49 9.83 -1.08
CA ASN A 469 12.33 9.20 0.23
C ASN A 469 13.27 9.80 1.27
N TYR A 470 12.86 9.79 2.54
CA TYR A 470 13.70 10.12 3.69
C TYR A 470 14.13 8.83 4.39
N ILE A 471 15.43 8.57 4.49
CA ILE A 471 15.99 7.35 5.06
C ILE A 471 17.00 7.71 6.16
N ASN A 472 16.80 7.17 7.36
CA ASN A 472 17.61 7.52 8.52
C ASN A 472 17.98 6.29 9.37
N GLY A 473 19.28 6.13 9.66
CA GLY A 473 19.76 5.25 10.73
C GLY A 473 19.90 3.76 10.41
N ALA A 474 19.87 3.37 9.13
CA ALA A 474 20.06 1.98 8.71
C ALA A 474 21.53 1.59 8.56
N LEU A 475 21.86 0.30 8.56
CA LEU A 475 23.20 -0.13 8.14
C LEU A 475 23.46 0.28 6.68
N ASN A 476 22.55 -0.10 5.78
CA ASN A 476 22.53 0.36 4.40
C ASN A 476 21.29 1.22 4.18
N GLY A 477 21.45 2.49 3.80
CA GLY A 477 20.30 3.38 3.58
C GLY A 477 19.39 2.86 2.47
N LEU A 478 19.94 2.82 1.26
CA LEU A 478 19.27 2.32 0.06
C LEU A 478 20.12 1.24 -0.61
N ASN A 479 19.60 0.02 -0.71
CA ASN A 479 20.14 -0.99 -1.60
C ASN A 479 19.40 -0.94 -2.94
N ILE A 480 20.14 -0.75 -4.03
CA ILE A 480 19.61 -0.77 -5.40
C ILE A 480 20.50 -1.62 -6.32
N GLY A 481 21.32 -2.49 -5.72
CA GLY A 481 22.18 -3.47 -6.39
C GLY A 481 21.40 -4.60 -7.05
N GLY A 482 22.10 -5.37 -7.89
CA GLY A 482 21.52 -6.52 -8.62
C GLY A 482 20.38 -6.16 -9.58
N GLY A 483 19.99 -4.87 -9.63
CA GLY A 483 18.85 -4.39 -10.37
C GLY A 483 19.19 -3.91 -11.77
N GLN A 484 18.18 -3.86 -12.63
CA GLN A 484 18.33 -3.48 -14.04
C GLN A 484 17.45 -2.28 -14.37
N ASN A 485 18.04 -1.23 -14.94
CA ASN A 485 17.34 -0.01 -15.33
C ASN A 485 16.62 0.68 -14.16
N CYS A 486 17.19 0.59 -12.96
CA CYS A 486 16.63 1.19 -11.75
C CYS A 486 17.17 2.61 -11.55
N THR A 487 16.41 3.46 -10.85
CA THR A 487 16.85 4.81 -10.51
C THR A 487 16.64 5.12 -9.03
N ALA A 488 17.69 5.55 -8.33
CA ALA A 488 17.63 6.21 -7.05
C ALA A 488 17.75 7.73 -7.25
N ARG A 489 16.68 8.50 -7.01
CA ARG A 489 16.72 9.95 -7.18
C ARG A 489 16.10 10.76 -6.05
N SER A 490 16.65 11.95 -5.83
CA SER A 490 16.06 12.93 -4.90
C SER A 490 15.81 12.41 -3.47
N ASN A 491 16.48 11.33 -3.06
CA ASN A 491 16.34 10.78 -1.72
C ASN A 491 17.21 11.58 -0.75
N PHE A 492 16.76 11.67 0.50
CA PHE A 492 17.50 12.21 1.62
C PHE A 492 17.91 11.05 2.51
N ILE A 493 19.21 10.75 2.57
CA ILE A 493 19.75 9.56 3.25
C ILE A 493 20.78 10.02 4.27
N GLN A 494 20.62 9.64 5.54
CA GLN A 494 21.54 10.05 6.60
C GLN A 494 21.74 8.98 7.68
N ASP A 495 22.77 9.21 8.50
CA ASP A 495 23.10 8.44 9.71
C ASP A 495 23.23 6.93 9.46
N CYS A 496 23.59 6.56 8.23
CA CYS A 496 23.80 5.16 7.88
C CYS A 496 25.16 4.68 8.41
N THR A 497 25.20 3.48 8.99
CA THR A 497 26.41 2.97 9.66
C THR A 497 27.34 2.15 8.75
N GLY A 498 26.83 1.67 7.61
CA GLY A 498 27.55 0.90 6.60
C GLY A 498 27.72 1.70 5.31
N SER A 499 26.65 1.78 4.51
CA SER A 499 26.64 2.60 3.29
C SER A 499 25.34 3.38 3.16
N SER A 500 25.38 4.58 2.57
CA SER A 500 24.14 5.33 2.33
C SER A 500 23.42 4.78 1.11
N ILE A 501 24.15 4.51 0.02
CA ILE A 501 23.66 3.78 -1.15
C ILE A 501 24.59 2.61 -1.45
N SER A 502 24.04 1.40 -1.52
CA SER A 502 24.76 0.16 -1.87
C SER A 502 24.32 -0.38 -3.23
N VAL A 503 25.30 -0.78 -4.02
CA VAL A 503 25.13 -1.41 -5.33
C VAL A 503 26.11 -2.57 -5.46
N GLN A 504 25.62 -3.81 -5.37
CA GLN A 504 26.39 -4.97 -5.83
C GLN A 504 26.01 -5.31 -7.27
N ASN A 505 26.96 -5.89 -8.01
CA ASN A 505 26.68 -6.35 -9.37
C ASN A 505 25.63 -7.47 -9.39
N VAL A 506 25.76 -8.46 -8.51
CA VAL A 506 24.75 -9.50 -8.32
C VAL A 506 24.39 -9.50 -6.84
N GLU A 507 23.09 -9.43 -6.55
CA GLU A 507 22.55 -9.47 -5.19
C GLU A 507 21.92 -10.83 -4.89
N SER A 508 21.72 -11.09 -3.60
CA SER A 508 21.08 -12.30 -3.09
C SER A 508 20.11 -11.99 -1.96
N ASN A 509 19.24 -12.94 -1.65
CA ASN A 509 18.47 -12.90 -0.40
C ASN A 509 19.40 -13.10 0.83
N GLY A 510 18.81 -13.07 2.03
CA GLY A 510 19.52 -13.37 3.28
C GLY A 510 20.09 -14.80 3.41
N ASN A 511 19.73 -15.73 2.52
CA ASN A 511 20.28 -17.09 2.47
C ASN A 511 21.42 -17.25 1.44
N GLY A 512 21.74 -16.21 0.67
CA GLY A 512 22.75 -16.26 -0.40
C GLY A 512 22.23 -16.76 -1.76
N ASP A 513 20.92 -16.96 -1.92
CA ASP A 513 20.31 -17.28 -3.21
C ASP A 513 20.25 -16.02 -4.08
N ASN A 514 20.91 -16.02 -5.24
CA ASN A 514 20.93 -14.85 -6.12
C ASN A 514 19.61 -14.63 -6.86
N PHE A 515 19.33 -13.38 -7.22
CA PHE A 515 18.11 -12.99 -7.94
C PHE A 515 18.16 -13.26 -9.46
N GLY A 516 19.22 -13.92 -9.96
CA GLY A 516 19.39 -14.24 -11.37
C GLY A 516 19.68 -13.04 -12.27
N LEU A 517 20.04 -11.90 -11.69
CA LEU A 517 20.27 -10.63 -12.40
C LEU A 517 21.65 -10.07 -12.10
N ALA A 518 22.30 -9.55 -13.14
CA ALA A 518 23.47 -8.69 -13.03
C ALA A 518 23.03 -7.22 -13.18
N CYS A 519 23.66 -6.35 -12.40
CA CYS A 519 23.30 -4.95 -12.29
C CYS A 519 23.70 -4.20 -13.56
N THR A 520 22.72 -3.55 -14.19
CA THR A 520 23.00 -2.70 -15.35
C THR A 520 22.01 -1.56 -15.51
N GLY A 521 22.48 -0.41 -16.02
CA GLY A 521 21.60 0.72 -16.33
C GLY A 521 21.09 1.46 -15.08
N LEU A 522 21.89 1.49 -14.02
CA LEU A 522 21.53 2.13 -12.76
C LEU A 522 21.76 3.64 -12.83
N SER A 523 20.85 4.43 -12.25
CA SER A 523 21.03 5.86 -12.07
C SER A 523 20.91 6.27 -10.60
N ILE A 524 21.88 7.00 -10.08
CA ILE A 524 21.91 7.59 -8.74
C ILE A 524 22.00 9.11 -8.90
N ILE A 525 20.87 9.81 -8.84
CA ILE A 525 20.77 11.20 -9.29
C ILE A 525 20.16 12.12 -8.25
N GLY A 526 20.77 13.26 -7.95
CA GLY A 526 20.10 14.31 -7.19
C GLY A 526 19.82 13.97 -5.72
N ASN A 527 20.50 12.97 -5.16
CA ASN A 527 20.29 12.57 -3.77
C ASN A 527 21.08 13.48 -2.81
N TRP A 528 20.52 13.69 -1.62
CA TRP A 528 21.23 14.28 -0.49
C TRP A 528 21.67 13.17 0.45
N ILE A 529 22.97 13.04 0.67
CA ILE A 529 23.56 11.94 1.42
C ILE A 529 24.42 12.51 2.54
N ASN A 530 24.17 12.11 3.78
CA ASN A 530 25.06 12.38 4.91
C ASN A 530 25.59 11.08 5.51
N TYR A 531 26.90 11.01 5.73
CA TYR A 531 27.56 9.86 6.32
C TYR A 531 28.64 10.30 7.32
N SER A 532 28.95 9.42 8.27
CA SER A 532 29.92 9.69 9.34
C SER A 532 30.84 8.50 9.61
N GLY A 533 31.95 8.76 10.29
CA GLY A 533 32.92 7.74 10.68
C GLY A 533 33.44 6.89 9.51
N GLY A 534 33.30 5.57 9.64
CA GLY A 534 33.75 4.59 8.64
C GLY A 534 32.73 4.25 7.55
N ALA A 535 31.53 4.86 7.58
CA ALA A 535 30.51 4.60 6.58
C ALA A 535 30.92 5.09 5.19
N ILE A 536 30.21 4.61 4.17
CA ILE A 536 30.41 4.96 2.76
C ILE A 536 29.20 5.76 2.27
N GLY A 537 29.43 6.83 1.50
CA GLY A 537 28.37 7.56 0.82
C GLY A 537 27.71 6.68 -0.22
N ILE A 538 28.39 6.48 -1.35
CA ILE A 538 27.93 5.59 -2.43
C ILE A 538 28.94 4.44 -2.62
N LEU A 539 28.48 3.21 -2.51
CA LEU A 539 29.26 2.00 -2.72
C LEU A 539 28.78 1.27 -3.98
N ILE A 540 29.64 1.12 -4.98
CA ILE A 540 29.40 0.34 -6.19
C ILE A 540 30.46 -0.75 -6.28
N ARG A 541 30.04 -2.02 -6.36
CA ARG A 541 30.93 -3.18 -6.28
C ARG A 541 30.83 -4.13 -7.46
N ASP A 542 31.89 -4.93 -7.58
CA ASP A 542 31.93 -6.17 -8.37
C ASP A 542 31.61 -5.96 -9.86
N GLY A 543 31.96 -4.78 -10.39
CA GLY A 543 31.82 -4.48 -11.80
C GLY A 543 30.38 -4.25 -12.27
N ALA A 544 29.51 -3.66 -11.45
CA ALA A 544 28.18 -3.21 -11.93
C ALA A 544 28.30 -2.32 -13.17
N GLN A 545 27.48 -2.54 -14.20
CA GLN A 545 27.68 -1.95 -15.53
C GLN A 545 26.70 -0.81 -15.84
N ASN A 546 27.11 0.14 -16.69
CA ASN A 546 26.29 1.25 -17.18
C ASN A 546 25.64 2.05 -16.03
N THR A 547 26.44 2.40 -15.02
CA THR A 547 25.97 3.17 -13.85
C THR A 547 26.17 4.66 -14.08
N LEU A 548 25.20 5.47 -13.70
CA LEU A 548 25.27 6.94 -13.66
C LEU A 548 25.21 7.41 -12.21
N VAL A 549 26.18 8.21 -11.79
CA VAL A 549 26.17 8.93 -10.50
C VAL A 549 26.23 10.42 -10.81
N ALA A 550 25.11 11.13 -10.63
CA ALA A 550 25.05 12.53 -11.01
C ALA A 550 24.29 13.45 -10.04
N ASP A 551 24.70 14.72 -9.99
CA ASP A 551 23.96 15.78 -9.31
C ASP A 551 23.69 15.53 -7.81
N ASN A 552 24.45 14.62 -7.16
CA ASN A 552 24.27 14.29 -5.75
C ASN A 552 25.01 15.30 -4.87
N ILE A 553 24.44 15.59 -3.69
CA ILE A 553 25.10 16.33 -2.62
C ILE A 553 25.47 15.32 -1.54
N ILE A 554 26.77 15.10 -1.36
CA ILE A 554 27.29 14.18 -0.35
C ILE A 554 27.99 14.99 0.73
N VAL A 555 27.59 14.77 1.97
CA VAL A 555 28.10 15.44 3.16
C VAL A 555 28.77 14.40 4.04
N GLY A 556 30.04 14.60 4.33
CA GLY A 556 30.76 13.84 5.35
C GLY A 556 30.81 14.66 6.64
N ASP A 557 30.16 14.16 7.70
CA ASP A 557 30.17 14.79 9.02
C ASP A 557 31.57 14.81 9.67
N ALA A 558 31.69 15.47 10.82
CA ALA A 558 32.95 15.52 11.57
C ALA A 558 33.48 14.10 11.86
N GLY A 559 34.67 13.78 11.35
CA GLY A 559 35.30 12.47 11.48
C GLY A 559 34.95 11.47 10.37
N ALA A 560 34.10 11.84 9.40
CA ALA A 560 33.89 11.05 8.20
C ALA A 560 35.17 10.96 7.37
N ASN A 561 35.47 9.76 6.86
CA ASN A 561 36.50 9.61 5.83
C ASN A 561 35.97 10.14 4.49
N LEU A 562 36.46 11.30 4.06
CA LEU A 562 36.02 11.94 2.81
C LEU A 562 36.35 11.13 1.56
N THR A 563 37.30 10.19 1.64
CA THR A 563 37.60 9.25 0.55
C THR A 563 36.50 8.19 0.37
N ASN A 564 35.60 8.04 1.34
CA ASN A 564 34.46 7.13 1.28
C ASN A 564 33.19 7.79 0.70
N ALA A 565 33.25 9.02 0.21
CA ALA A 565 32.08 9.66 -0.42
C ALA A 565 31.58 8.85 -1.63
N LEU A 566 32.51 8.27 -2.40
CA LEU A 566 32.24 7.32 -3.47
C LEU A 566 33.33 6.23 -3.49
N SER A 567 32.91 4.97 -3.43
CA SER A 567 33.76 3.80 -3.65
C SER A 567 33.22 3.01 -4.83
N ALA A 568 33.80 3.23 -6.01
CA ALA A 568 33.31 2.65 -7.27
C ALA A 568 34.27 1.60 -7.84
N TYR A 569 34.03 0.33 -7.51
CA TYR A 569 34.74 -0.83 -8.04
C TYR A 569 34.10 -1.32 -9.35
N THR A 570 34.14 -0.46 -10.37
CA THR A 570 33.64 -0.73 -11.72
C THR A 570 34.42 0.07 -12.78
N ASP A 571 34.45 -0.43 -14.02
CA ASP A 571 34.94 0.28 -15.21
C ASP A 571 33.84 1.05 -15.96
N SER A 572 32.59 0.90 -15.55
CA SER A 572 31.42 1.34 -16.32
C SER A 572 30.57 2.30 -15.49
N LEU A 573 31.13 3.49 -15.24
CA LEU A 573 30.54 4.56 -14.47
C LEU A 573 30.63 5.89 -15.22
N THR A 574 29.49 6.56 -15.37
CA THR A 574 29.41 7.98 -15.73
C THR A 574 29.25 8.80 -14.46
N LEU A 575 30.16 9.75 -14.23
CA LEU A 575 30.19 10.62 -13.05
C LEU A 575 30.13 12.08 -13.47
N ARG A 576 29.21 12.89 -12.90
CA ARG A 576 29.10 14.33 -13.18
C ARG A 576 28.19 15.11 -12.22
N GLY A 577 28.41 16.42 -12.06
CA GLY A 577 27.53 17.32 -11.29
C GLY A 577 27.51 17.08 -9.78
N ASN A 578 28.36 16.23 -9.21
CA ASN A 578 28.27 15.88 -7.79
C ASN A 578 29.08 16.86 -6.92
N LEU A 579 28.59 17.11 -5.71
CA LEU A 579 29.22 17.98 -4.72
C LEU A 579 29.56 17.21 -3.45
N LEU A 580 30.78 17.40 -2.95
CA LEU A 580 31.20 16.94 -1.63
C LEU A 580 31.21 18.14 -0.67
N ASN A 581 30.53 18.05 0.48
CA ASN A 581 30.41 19.12 1.48
C ASN A 581 30.09 20.50 0.87
N PHE A 582 29.15 20.55 -0.07
CA PHE A 582 28.75 21.77 -0.80
C PHE A 582 29.92 22.54 -1.45
N THR A 583 31.04 21.86 -1.71
CA THR A 583 32.27 22.48 -2.20
C THR A 583 32.38 22.26 -3.71
N PRO A 584 32.21 23.31 -4.55
CA PRO A 584 32.25 23.15 -6.00
C PRO A 584 33.65 22.86 -6.54
N ARG A 585 34.69 23.36 -5.86
CA ARG A 585 36.10 23.17 -6.22
C ARG A 585 36.85 22.66 -5.00
N TRP A 586 37.16 21.37 -4.98
CA TRP A 586 37.79 20.77 -3.81
C TRP A 586 39.28 21.17 -3.72
N PRO A 587 39.75 21.75 -2.61
CA PRO A 587 41.14 22.12 -2.47
C PRO A 587 42.02 20.88 -2.28
N VAL A 588 42.94 20.64 -3.21
CA VAL A 588 43.94 19.56 -3.15
C VAL A 588 45.27 20.07 -3.67
N ASN A 589 46.36 19.62 -3.05
CA ASN A 589 47.70 19.88 -3.55
C ASN A 589 48.40 18.56 -3.87
N PRO A 590 49.18 18.51 -4.97
CA PRO A 590 49.96 17.34 -5.29
C PRO A 590 51.00 17.04 -4.19
N ALA A 591 51.25 15.75 -3.95
CA ALA A 591 52.19 15.27 -2.96
C ALA A 591 53.00 14.09 -3.51
N LEU A 592 54.15 13.79 -2.91
CA LEU A 592 54.97 12.66 -3.34
C LEU A 592 54.32 11.34 -2.92
N VAL A 593 53.85 10.56 -3.90
CA VAL A 593 53.26 9.22 -3.70
C VAL A 593 54.04 8.25 -4.58
N GLY A 594 54.69 7.25 -3.97
CA GLY A 594 55.50 6.27 -4.71
C GLY A 594 56.65 6.89 -5.52
N GLY A 595 57.19 8.03 -5.09
CA GLY A 595 58.23 8.76 -5.82
C GLY A 595 57.72 9.64 -6.97
N VAL A 596 56.41 9.69 -7.20
CA VAL A 596 55.77 10.52 -8.23
C VAL A 596 54.94 11.61 -7.56
N TYR A 597 55.08 12.85 -8.02
CA TYR A 597 54.28 13.97 -7.51
C TYR A 597 52.85 13.84 -8.04
N THR A 598 51.93 13.40 -7.17
CA THR A 598 50.61 12.92 -7.53
C THR A 598 49.53 13.83 -6.95
N LEU A 599 48.60 14.23 -7.80
CA LEU A 599 47.36 14.89 -7.40
C LEU A 599 46.32 13.83 -7.05
N THR A 600 46.05 13.66 -5.76
CA THR A 600 44.99 12.77 -5.27
C THR A 600 43.69 13.54 -5.11
N VAL A 601 42.66 13.19 -5.87
CA VAL A 601 41.35 13.86 -5.84
C VAL A 601 40.28 12.98 -5.17
N PRO A 602 39.29 13.55 -4.47
CA PRO A 602 38.14 12.76 -4.02
C PRO A 602 37.42 12.10 -5.21
N ASP A 603 37.00 10.85 -5.06
CA ASP A 603 36.41 10.08 -6.15
C ASP A 603 35.15 10.71 -6.73
N ILE A 604 34.35 11.37 -5.89
CA ILE A 604 33.05 11.93 -6.24
C ILE A 604 33.11 13.29 -6.95
N VAL A 605 34.18 14.07 -6.81
CA VAL A 605 34.20 15.47 -7.28
C VAL A 605 34.57 15.58 -8.76
N ASP A 606 33.95 16.53 -9.43
CA ASP A 606 34.23 16.85 -10.85
C ASP A 606 35.22 18.01 -11.00
N ALA A 607 35.53 18.72 -9.92
CA ALA A 607 36.43 19.85 -9.98
C ALA A 607 37.24 20.07 -8.69
N VAL A 608 38.49 20.48 -8.87
CA VAL A 608 39.47 20.69 -7.80
C VAL A 608 40.26 21.99 -8.01
N SER A 609 40.94 22.44 -6.95
CA SER A 609 41.85 23.59 -7.02
C SER A 609 43.20 23.28 -6.38
N ILE A 610 44.29 23.67 -7.04
CA ILE A 610 45.68 23.53 -6.58
C ILE A 610 46.20 24.91 -6.15
N SER A 611 46.60 25.03 -4.89
CA SER A 611 47.16 26.28 -4.34
C SER A 611 48.69 26.31 -4.32
N GLN A 612 49.34 25.17 -4.51
CA GLN A 612 50.79 25.04 -4.51
C GLN A 612 51.22 23.78 -5.27
N SER A 613 52.33 23.87 -5.99
CA SER A 613 53.00 22.73 -6.61
C SER A 613 54.51 22.98 -6.64
N SER A 614 55.32 22.10 -6.06
CA SER A 614 56.78 22.25 -6.03
C SER A 614 57.51 21.48 -7.13
N GLN A 615 56.80 20.59 -7.83
CA GLN A 615 57.32 19.75 -8.92
C GLN A 615 56.25 19.50 -9.99
N PRO A 616 56.62 19.03 -11.19
CA PRO A 616 55.64 18.60 -12.18
C PRO A 616 54.72 17.49 -11.65
N VAL A 617 53.41 17.63 -11.81
CA VAL A 617 52.40 16.63 -11.46
C VAL A 617 52.55 15.44 -12.41
N GLY A 618 53.13 14.36 -11.89
CA GLY A 618 53.36 13.11 -12.60
C GLY A 618 52.21 12.10 -12.51
N GLY A 619 51.21 12.33 -11.66
CA GLY A 619 50.02 11.47 -11.58
C GLY A 619 48.76 12.23 -11.18
N ILE A 620 47.62 11.84 -11.73
CA ILE A 620 46.30 12.27 -11.27
C ILE A 620 45.52 11.01 -10.93
N LEU A 621 45.22 10.82 -9.65
CA LEU A 621 44.56 9.63 -9.11
C LEU A 621 43.38 10.03 -8.26
N THR A 622 42.33 9.21 -8.26
CA THR A 622 41.32 9.31 -7.22
C THR A 622 41.85 8.71 -5.92
N ALA A 623 41.30 9.12 -4.78
CA ALA A 623 41.70 8.61 -3.48
C ALA A 623 41.53 7.08 -3.39
N GLN A 624 40.41 6.52 -3.86
CA GLN A 624 40.21 5.08 -3.90
C GLN A 624 41.15 4.38 -4.87
N ALA A 625 41.50 4.99 -6.01
CA ALA A 625 42.48 4.40 -6.94
C ALA A 625 43.86 4.25 -6.28
N GLY A 626 44.26 5.21 -5.44
CA GLY A 626 45.48 5.12 -4.64
C GLY A 626 45.42 3.98 -3.61
N LEU A 627 44.30 3.80 -2.92
CA LEU A 627 44.10 2.74 -1.93
C LEU A 627 44.02 1.34 -2.57
N ALA A 628 43.45 1.25 -3.77
CA ALA A 628 43.26 0.02 -4.51
C ALA A 628 44.50 -0.39 -5.33
N ALA A 629 45.58 0.38 -5.30
CA ALA A 629 46.77 0.11 -6.07
C ALA A 629 47.33 -1.29 -5.77
N GLY A 630 47.50 -2.10 -6.81
CA GLY A 630 47.98 -3.48 -6.69
C GLY A 630 46.98 -4.50 -6.13
N GLN A 631 45.70 -4.14 -6.02
CA GLN A 631 44.61 -5.04 -5.63
C GLN A 631 43.80 -5.47 -6.85
N VAL A 632 43.16 -6.64 -6.81
CA VAL A 632 42.13 -7.01 -7.80
C VAL A 632 40.80 -6.47 -7.31
N THR A 633 40.28 -5.42 -7.95
CA THR A 633 39.13 -4.65 -7.45
C THR A 633 37.79 -5.25 -7.87
N PHE A 634 37.71 -5.81 -9.08
CA PHE A 634 36.58 -6.58 -9.56
C PHE A 634 36.99 -7.53 -10.69
N ILE A 635 36.10 -8.48 -11.00
CA ILE A 635 36.25 -9.39 -12.14
C ILE A 635 35.04 -9.20 -13.05
N LYS A 636 35.31 -8.78 -14.29
CA LYS A 636 34.29 -8.55 -15.30
C LYS A 636 34.09 -9.79 -16.15
N MET A 637 32.85 -10.27 -16.24
CA MET A 637 32.49 -11.34 -17.16
C MET A 637 32.54 -10.83 -18.60
N LEU A 638 33.23 -11.57 -19.47
CA LEU A 638 33.29 -11.32 -20.91
C LEU A 638 32.37 -12.28 -21.68
N ASP A 639 32.34 -13.54 -21.24
CA ASP A 639 31.37 -14.55 -21.65
C ASP A 639 30.87 -15.29 -20.41
N THR A 640 29.55 -15.45 -20.31
CA THR A 640 28.88 -16.11 -19.18
C THR A 640 28.97 -17.64 -19.23
N GLY A 641 29.33 -18.21 -20.38
CA GLY A 641 29.37 -19.64 -20.64
C GLY A 641 28.01 -20.33 -20.50
N VAL A 642 28.02 -21.67 -20.43
CA VAL A 642 26.82 -22.51 -20.27
C VAL A 642 27.11 -23.79 -19.47
N GLY A 643 26.08 -24.39 -18.88
CA GLY A 643 26.15 -25.69 -18.20
C GLY A 643 26.72 -25.65 -16.77
N TYR A 644 26.93 -24.48 -16.18
CA TYR A 644 27.46 -24.35 -14.83
C TYR A 644 26.39 -24.62 -13.77
N THR A 645 26.67 -25.53 -12.85
CA THR A 645 26.00 -25.63 -11.55
C THR A 645 26.97 -25.42 -10.39
N THR A 646 28.27 -25.58 -10.64
CA THR A 646 29.36 -25.20 -9.75
C THR A 646 30.48 -24.55 -10.58
N ALA A 647 31.15 -23.56 -10.02
CA ALA A 647 32.31 -22.94 -10.64
C ALA A 647 33.31 -22.47 -9.58
N THR A 648 34.58 -22.43 -9.95
CA THR A 648 35.68 -21.90 -9.15
C THR A 648 36.37 -20.81 -9.94
N VAL A 649 36.54 -19.64 -9.31
CA VAL A 649 37.31 -18.52 -9.87
C VAL A 649 38.72 -18.59 -9.31
N THR A 650 39.72 -18.63 -10.18
CA THR A 650 41.14 -18.59 -9.80
C THR A 650 41.80 -17.37 -10.41
N ILE A 651 42.51 -16.62 -9.57
CA ILE A 651 43.21 -15.39 -9.95
C ILE A 651 44.70 -15.71 -9.99
N ASN A 652 45.33 -15.53 -11.14
CA ASN A 652 46.75 -15.78 -11.34
C ASN A 652 47.48 -14.46 -11.61
N GLY A 653 48.59 -14.21 -10.93
CA GLY A 653 49.38 -13.00 -11.08
C GLY A 653 50.54 -12.95 -10.10
N THR A 654 51.23 -11.82 -10.03
CA THR A 654 52.36 -11.59 -9.10
C THR A 654 51.92 -11.36 -7.65
N GLY A 655 50.64 -11.06 -7.42
CA GLY A 655 50.08 -10.76 -6.12
C GLY A 655 49.61 -12.00 -5.34
N THR A 656 49.15 -11.77 -4.11
CA THR A 656 48.62 -12.82 -3.24
C THR A 656 47.34 -12.37 -2.52
N GLY A 657 46.55 -13.36 -2.08
CA GLY A 657 45.41 -13.13 -1.19
C GLY A 657 44.13 -12.61 -1.84
N ALA A 658 44.09 -12.39 -3.17
CA ALA A 658 42.82 -12.11 -3.83
C ALA A 658 41.96 -13.37 -3.91
N ALA A 659 40.67 -13.24 -3.60
CA ALA A 659 39.70 -14.32 -3.62
C ALA A 659 38.37 -13.81 -4.15
N ALA A 660 37.65 -14.68 -4.86
CA ALA A 660 36.42 -14.33 -5.52
C ALA A 660 35.44 -15.51 -5.55
N PHE A 661 34.15 -15.19 -5.66
CA PHE A 661 33.05 -16.14 -5.69
C PHE A 661 32.21 -15.92 -6.97
N PRO A 662 31.95 -16.98 -7.78
CA PRO A 662 31.12 -16.85 -8.97
C PRO A 662 29.63 -16.94 -8.63
N TRP A 663 28.84 -16.03 -9.20
CA TRP A 663 27.38 -16.09 -9.16
C TRP A 663 26.84 -16.87 -10.35
N ILE A 664 26.08 -17.94 -10.07
CA ILE A 664 25.52 -18.83 -11.10
C ILE A 664 24.00 -18.69 -11.13
N SER A 665 23.44 -18.50 -12.32
CA SER A 665 22.00 -18.56 -12.56
C SER A 665 21.70 -19.18 -13.91
N ASN A 666 20.69 -20.06 -13.96
CA ASN A 666 20.23 -20.73 -15.19
C ASN A 666 21.36 -21.36 -16.02
N GLY A 667 22.33 -22.01 -15.36
CA GLY A 667 23.45 -22.67 -16.04
C GLY A 667 24.59 -21.74 -16.46
N ARG A 668 24.58 -20.45 -16.07
CA ARG A 668 25.52 -19.43 -16.53
C ARG A 668 26.15 -18.69 -15.36
N ILE A 669 27.37 -18.19 -15.53
CA ILE A 669 28.00 -17.28 -14.55
C ILE A 669 27.58 -15.85 -14.89
N ILE A 670 26.73 -15.27 -14.05
CA ILE A 670 26.15 -13.93 -14.26
C ILE A 670 26.98 -12.82 -13.63
N GLY A 671 27.92 -13.14 -12.74
CA GLY A 671 28.82 -12.17 -12.12
C GLY A 671 29.85 -12.85 -11.23
N VAL A 672 30.80 -12.06 -10.72
CA VAL A 672 31.83 -12.53 -9.79
C VAL A 672 31.97 -11.51 -8.67
N GLN A 673 31.76 -11.95 -7.43
CA GLN A 673 31.95 -11.13 -6.23
C GLN A 673 33.36 -11.28 -5.70
N MET A 674 34.02 -10.17 -5.40
CA MET A 674 35.30 -10.19 -4.71
C MET A 674 35.08 -10.37 -3.20
N THR A 675 35.62 -11.45 -2.63
CA THR A 675 35.60 -11.71 -1.19
C THR A 675 36.87 -11.21 -0.50
N SER A 676 37.97 -11.08 -1.26
CA SER A 676 39.20 -10.39 -0.85
C SER A 676 39.87 -9.79 -2.08
N PHE A 677 40.31 -8.52 -1.99
CA PHE A 677 40.98 -7.85 -3.11
C PHE A 677 42.47 -8.21 -3.25
N GLY A 678 43.07 -8.80 -2.20
CA GLY A 678 44.49 -9.16 -2.16
C GLY A 678 45.45 -7.96 -2.26
N SER A 679 46.73 -8.22 -2.54
CA SER A 679 47.75 -7.19 -2.74
C SER A 679 48.91 -7.66 -3.64
N GLY A 680 49.66 -6.72 -4.21
CA GLY A 680 50.84 -7.01 -5.05
C GLY A 680 50.54 -7.47 -6.49
N TYR A 681 49.28 -7.41 -6.92
CA TYR A 681 48.88 -7.71 -8.30
C TYR A 681 49.31 -6.59 -9.24
N GLY A 682 49.56 -6.93 -10.50
CA GLY A 682 50.03 -5.98 -11.52
C GLY A 682 49.57 -6.35 -12.93
N PRO A 683 50.10 -5.67 -13.96
CA PRO A 683 49.86 -6.03 -15.36
C PRO A 683 50.13 -7.52 -15.61
N GLY A 684 49.27 -8.16 -16.41
CA GLY A 684 49.34 -9.61 -16.68
C GLY A 684 48.59 -10.50 -15.68
N THR A 685 47.91 -9.92 -14.69
CA THR A 685 46.96 -10.68 -13.85
C THR A 685 45.85 -11.26 -14.72
N THR A 686 45.59 -12.57 -14.60
CA THR A 686 44.57 -13.30 -15.38
C THR A 686 43.58 -13.99 -14.47
N VAL A 687 42.38 -14.26 -15.00
CA VAL A 687 41.32 -15.02 -14.31
C VAL A 687 41.06 -16.29 -15.11
N SER A 688 41.04 -17.42 -14.42
CA SER A 688 40.56 -18.69 -14.98
C SER A 688 39.33 -19.15 -14.23
N ILE A 689 38.29 -19.52 -14.97
CA ILE A 689 37.07 -20.09 -14.43
C ILE A 689 37.04 -21.57 -14.77
N THR A 690 36.90 -22.41 -13.74
CA THR A 690 36.74 -23.87 -13.88
C THR A 690 35.44 -24.32 -13.24
N GLY A 691 34.95 -25.52 -13.55
CA GLY A 691 33.66 -26.01 -13.06
C GLY A 691 33.12 -27.14 -13.92
N ASN A 692 31.83 -27.44 -13.78
CA ASN A 692 31.15 -28.45 -14.62
C ASN A 692 30.56 -27.88 -15.92
N GLY A 693 30.54 -26.56 -16.08
CA GLY A 693 30.17 -25.88 -17.33
C GLY A 693 31.38 -25.55 -18.22
N GLY A 694 31.14 -24.86 -19.33
CA GLY A 694 32.19 -24.44 -20.27
C GLY A 694 31.91 -23.09 -20.93
N GLY A 695 32.98 -22.48 -21.47
CA GLY A 695 32.90 -21.25 -22.27
C GLY A 695 32.93 -19.93 -21.49
N ALA A 696 32.86 -19.95 -20.15
CA ALA A 696 32.92 -18.70 -19.39
C ALA A 696 34.33 -18.07 -19.47
N THR A 697 34.38 -16.77 -19.73
CA THR A 697 35.62 -15.98 -19.76
C THR A 697 35.43 -14.69 -18.98
N ALA A 698 36.50 -14.23 -18.33
CA ALA A 698 36.47 -13.03 -17.48
C ALA A 698 37.82 -12.30 -17.48
N ALA A 699 37.79 -11.01 -17.14
CA ALA A 699 38.96 -10.18 -16.97
C ALA A 699 39.04 -9.63 -15.54
N ALA A 700 40.22 -9.72 -14.91
CA ALA A 700 40.48 -9.04 -13.65
C ALA A 700 40.81 -7.58 -13.89
N GLN A 701 40.21 -6.70 -13.09
CA GLN A 701 40.66 -5.31 -12.98
C GLN A 701 41.63 -5.20 -11.80
N VAL A 702 42.87 -4.80 -12.08
CA VAL A 702 43.88 -4.48 -11.05
C VAL A 702 43.88 -2.97 -10.81
N GLY A 703 43.74 -2.53 -9.57
CA GLY A 703 43.52 -1.13 -9.22
C GLY A 703 42.17 -0.60 -9.70
N LEU A 704 41.95 0.70 -9.60
CA LEU A 704 40.81 1.37 -10.24
C LEU A 704 41.28 2.10 -11.50
N PRO A 705 40.59 1.93 -12.64
CA PRO A 705 40.94 2.64 -13.86
C PRO A 705 40.53 4.11 -13.78
N VAL A 706 41.17 4.96 -14.59
CA VAL A 706 40.58 6.26 -14.92
C VAL A 706 39.31 6.01 -15.72
N LEU A 707 38.17 6.45 -15.19
CA LEU A 707 36.87 6.26 -15.83
C LEU A 707 36.83 6.91 -17.21
N GLN A 708 36.40 6.16 -18.21
CA GLN A 708 36.29 6.66 -19.58
C GLN A 708 35.32 7.85 -19.65
N ASN A 709 35.72 8.92 -20.32
CA ASN A 709 34.97 10.16 -20.48
C ASN A 709 34.66 10.92 -19.17
N ARG A 710 35.25 10.54 -18.03
CA ARG A 710 35.15 11.35 -16.81
C ARG A 710 35.80 12.71 -17.05
N GLU A 711 35.06 13.78 -16.77
CA GLU A 711 35.59 15.14 -16.78
C GLU A 711 36.16 15.49 -15.40
N LEU A 712 37.30 16.19 -15.37
CA LEU A 712 37.90 16.74 -14.16
C LEU A 712 38.46 18.13 -14.45
N ALA A 713 37.84 19.17 -13.91
CA ALA A 713 38.34 20.53 -13.98
C ALA A 713 39.34 20.81 -12.86
N ILE A 714 40.47 21.41 -13.17
CA ILE A 714 41.51 21.77 -12.20
C ILE A 714 41.80 23.27 -12.31
N ASP A 715 41.51 24.02 -11.25
CA ASP A 715 41.95 25.40 -11.11
C ASP A 715 43.35 25.45 -10.52
N CYS A 716 44.26 26.12 -11.22
CA CYS A 716 45.62 26.32 -10.76
C CYS A 716 45.74 27.71 -10.13
N LEU A 717 45.62 27.82 -8.81
CA LEU A 717 45.79 29.09 -8.08
C LEU A 717 47.26 29.49 -7.94
N ALA A 718 48.18 28.56 -8.21
CA ALA A 718 49.61 28.76 -8.40
C ALA A 718 50.03 28.19 -9.77
N PRO A 719 51.24 28.50 -10.29
CA PRO A 719 51.73 27.85 -11.50
C PRO A 719 51.86 26.34 -11.30
N VAL A 720 51.28 25.55 -12.19
CA VAL A 720 51.33 24.08 -12.14
C VAL A 720 51.84 23.55 -13.47
N THR A 721 52.76 22.59 -13.43
CA THR A 721 53.16 21.84 -14.64
C THR A 721 52.69 20.40 -14.50
N PHE A 722 52.05 19.86 -15.54
CA PHE A 722 51.66 18.45 -15.65
C PHE A 722 52.66 17.73 -16.55
N ALA A 723 53.25 16.64 -16.07
CA ALA A 723 54.22 15.87 -16.83
C ALA A 723 53.51 15.02 -17.89
N ALA A 724 54.06 14.97 -19.11
CA ALA A 724 53.57 14.08 -20.17
C ALA A 724 54.31 12.72 -20.19
N ALA A 725 55.65 12.76 -20.08
CA ALA A 725 56.48 11.55 -20.06
C ALA A 725 56.55 10.94 -18.65
N GLY A 726 56.43 9.61 -18.55
CA GLY A 726 56.55 8.88 -17.28
C GLY A 726 55.37 9.06 -16.32
N ALA A 727 54.30 9.72 -16.74
CA ALA A 727 53.11 9.92 -15.91
C ALA A 727 52.32 8.62 -15.72
N VAL A 728 51.85 8.38 -14.50
CA VAL A 728 51.05 7.20 -14.14
C VAL A 728 49.86 7.64 -13.28
N PRO A 729 48.61 7.54 -13.78
CA PRO A 729 48.20 7.15 -15.13
C PRO A 729 48.74 8.10 -16.21
N ALA A 730 48.78 7.64 -17.46
CA ALA A 730 49.29 8.42 -18.57
C ALA A 730 48.52 9.75 -18.69
N GLN A 731 49.26 10.86 -18.76
CA GLN A 731 48.71 12.20 -18.99
C GLN A 731 49.10 12.63 -20.40
N SER A 732 48.10 12.90 -21.23
CA SER A 732 48.31 13.17 -22.65
C SER A 732 47.64 14.47 -23.08
N ASN A 733 48.20 15.05 -24.14
CA ASN A 733 47.62 16.15 -24.90
C ASN A 733 47.99 15.93 -26.38
N TRP A 734 47.62 16.86 -27.25
CA TRP A 734 47.88 16.75 -28.69
C TRP A 734 49.36 16.97 -29.07
N THR A 735 50.22 17.51 -28.19
CA THR A 735 51.65 17.76 -28.45
C THR A 735 52.59 16.68 -27.89
N GLY A 736 52.16 15.92 -26.88
CA GLY A 736 53.01 15.01 -26.11
C GLY A 736 54.00 15.71 -25.15
N ALA A 737 53.98 17.03 -25.05
CA ALA A 737 54.85 17.82 -24.18
C ALA A 737 54.21 18.07 -22.79
N PRO A 738 54.99 18.38 -21.73
CA PRO A 738 54.43 18.84 -20.46
C PRO A 738 53.51 20.05 -20.63
N ILE A 739 52.47 20.15 -19.80
CA ILE A 739 51.49 21.25 -19.83
C ILE A 739 51.74 22.17 -18.65
N SER A 740 52.15 23.41 -18.89
CA SER A 740 52.27 24.44 -17.86
C SER A 740 51.03 25.33 -17.84
N ILE A 741 50.36 25.40 -16.69
CA ILE A 741 49.18 26.22 -16.44
C ILE A 741 49.60 27.37 -15.51
N PRO A 742 49.44 28.64 -15.93
CA PRO A 742 49.76 29.79 -15.07
C PRO A 742 48.78 29.89 -13.89
N ALA A 743 49.19 30.61 -12.84
CA ALA A 743 48.31 30.93 -11.73
C ALA A 743 47.05 31.69 -12.21
N GLY A 744 45.89 31.32 -11.68
CA GLY A 744 44.58 31.87 -12.04
C GLY A 744 43.95 31.26 -13.30
N ALA A 745 44.56 30.24 -13.92
CA ALA A 745 43.99 29.52 -15.07
C ALA A 745 43.52 28.11 -14.70
N SER A 746 42.80 27.46 -15.61
CA SER A 746 42.24 26.12 -15.41
C SER A 746 42.63 25.18 -16.55
N ILE A 747 42.60 23.88 -16.26
CA ILE A 747 42.69 22.78 -17.23
C ILE A 747 41.57 21.78 -16.99
N ASP A 748 40.95 21.32 -18.07
CA ASP A 748 39.99 20.22 -18.03
C ASP A 748 40.62 18.95 -18.57
N TRP A 749 40.53 17.91 -17.78
CA TRP A 749 40.95 16.56 -18.12
C TRP A 749 39.73 15.70 -18.46
N VAL A 750 39.89 14.83 -19.44
CA VAL A 750 38.92 13.81 -19.79
C VAL A 750 39.58 12.45 -19.70
N GLY A 751 38.97 11.51 -18.97
CA GLY A 751 39.43 10.13 -18.91
C GLY A 751 39.40 9.46 -20.27
N ASN A 752 40.51 8.85 -20.68
CA ASN A 752 40.67 8.25 -22.00
C ASN A 752 41.66 7.08 -21.96
N ASN A 753 41.20 5.87 -22.32
CA ASN A 753 42.02 4.65 -22.39
C ASN A 753 42.81 4.38 -21.09
N GLY A 754 42.17 4.55 -19.93
CA GLY A 754 42.78 4.34 -18.61
C GLY A 754 43.76 5.43 -18.15
N GLY A 755 43.95 6.48 -18.96
CA GLY A 755 44.71 7.68 -18.60
C GLY A 755 43.86 8.96 -18.67
N TRP A 756 44.52 10.10 -18.60
CA TRP A 756 43.92 11.42 -18.72
C TRP A 756 44.35 12.10 -20.02
N ARG A 757 43.41 12.73 -20.72
CA ARG A 757 43.66 13.57 -21.89
C ARG A 757 43.20 15.00 -21.61
N ALA A 758 44.08 15.97 -21.78
CA ALA A 758 43.73 17.38 -21.66
C ALA A 758 42.74 17.76 -22.77
N ALA A 759 41.55 18.21 -22.38
CA ALA A 759 40.47 18.58 -23.31
C ALA A 759 40.41 20.10 -23.54
N ARG A 760 40.64 20.90 -22.50
CA ARG A 760 40.71 22.37 -22.58
C ARG A 760 41.80 22.88 -21.64
N PHE A 761 42.68 23.74 -22.12
CA PHE A 761 43.69 24.40 -21.29
C PHE A 761 44.15 25.71 -21.90
N SER A 762 44.42 26.70 -21.04
CA SER A 762 44.99 27.98 -21.45
C SER A 762 46.48 27.84 -21.70
N GLN A 763 46.89 27.75 -22.96
CA GLN A 763 48.30 27.69 -23.29
C GLN A 763 48.82 29.10 -23.60
N SER A 764 49.39 29.76 -22.59
CA SER A 764 50.05 31.07 -22.73
C SER A 764 51.21 31.04 -23.75
N ASP A 765 51.70 29.86 -24.11
CA ASP A 765 52.78 29.69 -25.09
C ASP A 765 52.33 29.90 -26.56
N TYR A 766 51.03 29.85 -26.83
CA TYR A 766 50.47 30.02 -28.18
C TYR A 766 49.78 31.36 -28.41
N VAL A 767 49.57 32.15 -27.36
CA VAL A 767 48.98 33.49 -27.43
C VAL A 767 49.68 34.37 -26.38
N SER A 768 50.88 34.84 -26.70
CA SER A 768 51.63 35.74 -25.82
C SER A 768 51.50 37.18 -26.31
N PRO A 769 50.85 38.09 -25.54
CA PRO A 769 50.96 39.51 -25.78
C PRO A 769 52.37 39.97 -25.37
N SER A 770 53.19 40.39 -26.33
CA SER A 770 54.59 40.79 -26.08
C SER A 770 54.75 42.15 -25.38
N GLY A 771 53.69 42.66 -24.75
CA GLY A 771 53.67 43.95 -24.06
C GLY A 771 53.73 45.18 -24.99
N ASP A 772 53.91 44.96 -26.30
CA ASP A 772 53.96 45.98 -27.35
C ASP A 772 52.66 46.12 -28.14
N GLY A 773 51.62 45.36 -27.76
CA GLY A 773 50.33 45.31 -28.44
C GLY A 773 50.24 44.25 -29.56
N SER A 774 51.29 43.46 -29.81
CA SER A 774 51.23 42.34 -30.73
C SER A 774 50.81 41.02 -30.06
N LEU A 775 50.23 40.12 -30.84
CA LEU A 775 49.74 38.80 -30.44
C LEU A 775 50.55 37.74 -31.17
N THR A 776 51.36 36.95 -30.46
CA THR A 776 52.09 35.85 -31.10
C THR A 776 51.22 34.59 -31.09
N LEU A 777 50.74 34.17 -32.27
CA LEU A 777 50.05 32.90 -32.51
C LEU A 777 51.02 31.84 -33.02
N LYS A 778 51.54 30.97 -32.15
CA LYS A 778 52.48 29.92 -32.60
C LYS A 778 51.72 28.68 -33.11
N THR A 779 52.31 27.91 -34.01
CA THR A 779 51.97 26.51 -34.27
C THR A 779 53.20 25.65 -33.92
N GLN A 780 53.06 24.32 -33.90
CA GLN A 780 54.14 23.39 -33.50
C GLN A 780 55.44 23.55 -34.33
N ALA A 781 55.34 24.07 -35.55
CA ALA A 781 56.47 24.32 -36.45
C ALA A 781 57.07 25.75 -36.35
N GLY A 782 56.39 26.68 -35.68
CA GLY A 782 56.83 28.08 -35.57
C GLY A 782 56.57 28.93 -36.82
N ASP A 783 55.72 28.47 -37.75
CA ASP A 783 55.60 29.06 -39.09
C ASP A 783 54.81 30.38 -39.15
N ILE A 784 54.04 30.71 -38.12
CA ILE A 784 53.26 31.95 -38.05
C ILE A 784 53.79 32.79 -36.90
N SER A 785 54.41 33.91 -37.22
CA SER A 785 54.74 34.96 -36.26
C SER A 785 54.22 36.29 -36.81
N LEU A 786 53.20 36.85 -36.16
CA LEU A 786 52.63 38.15 -36.53
C LEU A 786 53.38 39.24 -35.77
N HIS A 787 54.29 39.92 -36.47
CA HIS A 787 55.05 41.06 -35.96
C HIS A 787 54.53 42.37 -36.57
N PRO A 788 53.44 42.97 -36.05
CA PRO A 788 53.08 44.32 -36.44
C PRO A 788 54.14 45.29 -35.89
N ALA A 789 55.04 45.75 -36.77
CA ALA A 789 55.96 46.82 -36.45
C ALA A 789 55.18 48.16 -36.43
N GLY A 790 54.52 48.47 -35.31
CA GLY A 790 53.81 49.73 -35.07
C GLY A 790 52.28 49.63 -35.09
N ALA A 791 51.60 50.79 -34.97
CA ALA A 791 50.15 50.94 -34.77
C ALA A 791 49.23 50.49 -35.94
N GLY A 792 49.71 49.64 -36.83
CA GLY A 792 48.98 49.12 -37.99
C GLY A 792 48.30 47.78 -37.72
N GLY A 793 47.07 47.62 -38.22
CA GLY A 793 46.31 46.38 -38.10
C GLY A 793 46.96 45.18 -38.79
N VAL A 794 46.65 43.99 -38.28
CA VAL A 794 47.09 42.69 -38.81
C VAL A 794 46.43 42.44 -40.18
N ARG A 795 47.23 42.27 -41.22
CA ARG A 795 46.79 41.81 -42.55
C ARG A 795 47.37 40.43 -42.84
N ILE A 796 46.51 39.45 -43.08
CA ILE A 796 46.90 38.11 -43.54
C ILE A 796 47.04 38.21 -45.06
N ILE A 797 48.27 38.05 -45.56
CA ILE A 797 48.62 38.06 -46.98
C ILE A 797 49.21 36.72 -47.36
N SER A 798 48.99 36.27 -48.59
CA SER A 798 49.60 35.01 -49.09
C SER A 798 51.09 35.20 -49.37
N ASP A 799 51.86 34.11 -49.41
CA ASP A 799 53.32 34.08 -49.66
C ASP A 799 53.75 34.70 -51.01
N THR A 800 52.79 35.10 -51.85
CA THR A 800 53.00 35.71 -53.17
C THR A 800 52.63 37.20 -53.22
N GLU A 801 52.10 37.77 -52.14
CA GLU A 801 51.71 39.19 -52.08
C GLU A 801 52.91 40.09 -51.74
N VAL A 802 53.04 41.22 -52.43
CA VAL A 802 54.17 42.14 -52.29
C VAL A 802 54.14 42.82 -50.91
N THR A 803 55.19 42.64 -50.13
CA THR A 803 55.31 43.22 -48.78
C THR A 803 55.37 44.76 -48.88
N GLY A 804 54.51 45.46 -48.12
CA GLY A 804 54.46 46.93 -48.08
C GLY A 804 53.30 47.57 -48.86
N ALA A 805 52.46 46.80 -49.54
CA ALA A 805 51.24 47.32 -50.18
C ALA A 805 50.24 47.89 -49.14
N LEU A 806 49.81 49.13 -49.34
CA LEU A 806 48.86 49.83 -48.47
C LEU A 806 47.44 49.78 -49.06
N GLU A 807 46.40 49.67 -48.23
CA GLU A 807 45.02 49.96 -48.64
C GLU A 807 44.64 51.37 -48.17
N LEU A 808 44.40 52.25 -49.13
CA LEU A 808 44.18 53.67 -48.91
C LEU A 808 42.75 54.05 -49.30
N ILE A 809 42.19 55.04 -48.63
CA ILE A 809 40.87 55.58 -48.94
C ILE A 809 41.00 57.10 -49.05
N GLY A 810 40.49 57.69 -50.13
CA GLY A 810 40.55 59.13 -50.35
C GLY A 810 39.51 59.63 -51.35
N ARG A 811 39.63 60.89 -51.76
CA ARG A 811 38.73 61.55 -52.73
C ARG A 811 39.58 62.06 -53.91
N GLY A 812 39.20 61.70 -55.13
CA GLY A 812 39.95 62.03 -56.35
C GLY A 812 40.88 60.92 -56.84
N SER A 813 41.60 61.16 -57.94
CA SER A 813 42.56 60.19 -58.48
C SER A 813 43.83 60.14 -57.61
N PRO A 814 44.32 58.93 -57.25
CA PRO A 814 45.61 58.77 -56.55
C PRO A 814 46.82 58.97 -57.48
N GLN A 815 46.61 59.03 -58.80
CA GLN A 815 47.68 59.16 -59.77
C GLN A 815 48.38 60.53 -59.64
N ASN A 816 49.70 60.50 -59.55
CA ASN A 816 50.62 61.61 -59.30
C ASN A 816 50.44 62.34 -57.96
N SER A 817 49.52 61.90 -57.10
CA SER A 817 49.18 62.56 -55.84
C SER A 817 49.51 61.71 -54.60
N VAL A 818 49.43 60.38 -54.73
CA VAL A 818 49.61 59.44 -53.62
C VAL A 818 50.75 58.48 -53.94
N SER A 819 51.90 58.59 -53.26
CA SER A 819 53.00 57.64 -53.43
C SER A 819 52.75 56.37 -52.61
N ALA A 820 52.72 55.20 -53.25
CA ALA A 820 52.57 53.92 -52.55
C ALA A 820 53.38 52.78 -53.23
N PRO A 821 53.78 51.73 -52.48
CA PRO A 821 54.44 50.56 -53.05
C PRO A 821 53.57 49.79 -54.05
N ALA A 822 54.21 48.96 -54.89
CA ALA A 822 53.52 48.07 -55.82
C ALA A 822 52.55 47.13 -55.06
N GLY A 823 51.36 46.92 -55.61
CA GLY A 823 50.28 46.14 -55.01
C GLY A 823 49.36 46.94 -54.08
N SER A 824 49.67 48.20 -53.77
CA SER A 824 48.79 49.06 -52.95
C SER A 824 47.45 49.29 -53.63
N THR A 825 46.37 49.42 -52.87
CA THR A 825 45.01 49.69 -53.36
C THR A 825 44.54 51.07 -52.87
N PHE A 826 43.73 51.77 -53.66
CA PHE A 826 43.14 53.06 -53.29
C PHE A 826 41.67 53.12 -53.68
N ARG A 827 40.78 53.31 -52.70
CA ARG A 827 39.34 53.54 -52.92
C ARG A 827 39.05 55.03 -53.01
N ASN A 828 38.53 55.47 -54.16
CA ASN A 828 38.12 56.84 -54.38
C ASN A 828 36.64 57.03 -54.02
N LEU A 829 36.39 57.76 -52.95
CA LEU A 829 35.05 58.03 -52.42
C LEU A 829 34.24 59.02 -53.27
N ASN A 830 34.84 59.69 -54.27
CA ASN A 830 34.09 60.57 -55.17
C ASN A 830 33.26 59.80 -56.22
N GLY A 831 33.60 58.53 -56.49
CA GLY A 831 32.93 57.68 -57.49
C GLY A 831 33.06 58.16 -58.95
N GLY A 832 32.90 57.22 -59.89
CA GLY A 832 32.93 57.48 -61.34
C GLY A 832 33.34 56.22 -62.13
N VAL A 833 32.85 56.05 -63.36
CA VAL A 833 33.14 54.88 -64.20
C VAL A 833 34.66 54.73 -64.38
N GLY A 834 35.24 53.62 -63.90
CA GLY A 834 36.67 53.36 -63.98
C GLY A 834 37.54 54.24 -63.08
N SER A 835 37.04 54.68 -61.92
CA SER A 835 37.83 55.50 -60.99
C SER A 835 37.57 55.25 -59.52
N THR A 836 36.83 54.19 -59.18
CA THR A 836 36.38 53.87 -57.82
C THR A 836 37.43 53.07 -57.04
N PHE A 837 38.15 52.19 -57.73
CA PHE A 837 39.22 51.37 -57.16
C PHE A 837 40.48 51.45 -58.02
N TRP A 838 41.61 51.74 -57.40
CA TRP A 838 42.91 51.84 -58.06
C TRP A 838 43.89 50.85 -57.44
N VAL A 839 44.77 50.28 -58.25
CA VAL A 839 45.89 49.45 -57.80
C VAL A 839 47.20 50.05 -58.31
N SER A 840 48.17 50.21 -57.43
CA SER A 840 49.52 50.64 -57.77
C SER A 840 50.30 49.48 -58.38
N GLN A 841 50.74 49.58 -59.62
CA GLN A 841 51.48 48.51 -60.30
C GLN A 841 52.98 48.52 -59.99
N ALA A 842 53.52 49.64 -59.54
CA ALA A 842 54.92 49.82 -59.18
C ALA A 842 55.06 50.90 -58.08
N ALA A 843 56.15 50.92 -57.32
CA ALA A 843 56.34 51.93 -56.28
C ALA A 843 56.36 53.37 -56.85
N GLY A 844 55.66 54.31 -56.21
CA GLY A 844 55.65 55.73 -56.57
C GLY A 844 54.27 56.28 -56.95
N ALA A 845 54.14 57.60 -57.04
CA ALA A 845 52.84 58.24 -57.22
C ALA A 845 52.24 58.12 -58.63
N ALA A 846 53.04 57.87 -59.67
CA ALA A 846 52.57 57.85 -61.06
C ALA A 846 51.93 56.52 -61.48
N ASN A 847 52.10 55.45 -60.69
CA ASN A 847 51.91 54.06 -61.13
C ASN A 847 50.55 53.47 -60.74
N TRP A 848 49.55 54.30 -60.48
CA TRP A 848 48.19 53.87 -60.18
C TRP A 848 47.40 53.58 -61.45
N VAL A 849 46.75 52.42 -61.48
CA VAL A 849 45.83 52.02 -62.55
C VAL A 849 44.44 51.81 -61.96
N ALA A 850 43.43 52.44 -62.55
CA ALA A 850 42.06 52.21 -62.14
C ALA A 850 41.58 50.83 -62.61
N VAL A 851 40.98 50.08 -61.70
CA VAL A 851 40.58 48.68 -61.92
C VAL A 851 39.06 48.50 -61.90
N ALA A 852 38.33 49.46 -61.30
CA ALA A 852 36.86 49.48 -61.26
C ALA A 852 36.32 50.91 -61.16
#